data_AF-A0AAE8MIL3-F1
#
_entry.id   AF-A0AAE8MIL3-F1
#
_cell.length_a   1.000
_cell.length_b   1.000
_cell.length_c   1.000
_cell.angle_alpha   90.00
_cell.angle_beta   90.00
_cell.angle_gamma   90.00
#
_symmetry.space_group_name_H-M   'P 1'
#
loop_
_entity.id
_entity.type
_entity.pdbx_description
1 polymer ?
#
loop_
_entity_poly.entity_id
_entity_poly.type
_entity_poly.pdbx_seq_one_letter_code
_entity_poly.pdbx_strand_id
1 'polypeptide(L)'
;MSIQSQVNHWSTLPQPVTKDSHSHRSTSRSTVVNTDDEDETTRAKRRRTSSIWTDRRQHSLSSFSVDQTMMTRSNNHYISANLLQIYHDVLEHNLSCWLTEVTCPYRAPGYMTGGIHAPTEWGSSWSNRIYRRTINLDYAIQTAKLTKLTRAEDQAAAKAFQLSIMAFATQWAQGSRRQQQRYSDDDGGDVSDDILNDVTEEFDRNIQRNIWEQAKKALQEVADIESYRVATAELIFGLTQKPWTRDDEPMSMKSNPNTLTNAQARVDMKALNSELGDIISRDGLPVFMERAARKMHALKFRFDSGRRGVTGPLTGQKNNDSLSMMNPEDRGTVGLLYWLAVMLDTVSSSMSERPVVVADADSQHDDADEDLDATTNGRWNVPLFIQDSLEQPHMYHTVHWPCSYESAAEAVTKSAPVKVLLFRHISYLQNILRRGGRGDKVEETIKTTTSLYRYWNMTHGAFFKELLYDYETVPGRLQSWFVCISGHWNLGALMLADLIEYVDENELGEPTASHGRVSSKMVTRIREASARELSDLAKVSTPAQNLGSMTAPQMTHFHHAVNEATILTEPWTIILIRAFAKAAMILINEAKDFLEYGMTAPGNTGHDFQESMRRAQECIKGLWILGKKSDMARRSADTLVAAMKKLKV
;
A
#
# COMPACT_ATOMS: atom_id res chain seq x y z
N MET A 1 9.60 -27.02 -11.76
CA MET A 1 10.87 -27.08 -11.01
C MET A 1 10.84 -25.98 -9.96
N SER A 2 11.04 -26.33 -8.69
CA SER A 2 10.70 -25.47 -7.55
C SER A 2 11.64 -24.27 -7.41
N ILE A 3 11.04 -23.08 -7.24
CA ILE A 3 11.69 -21.81 -6.88
C ILE A 3 12.46 -21.92 -5.53
N GLN A 4 12.24 -22.99 -4.75
CA GLN A 4 12.95 -23.28 -3.50
C GLN A 4 14.48 -23.34 -3.60
N SER A 5 15.09 -23.72 -4.73
CA SER A 5 16.55 -23.90 -4.77
C SER A 5 17.36 -22.60 -4.87
N GLN A 6 16.72 -21.46 -5.19
CA GLN A 6 17.43 -20.20 -5.41
C GLN A 6 17.36 -19.21 -4.24
N VAL A 7 16.51 -19.46 -3.25
CA VAL A 7 16.40 -18.61 -2.04
C VAL A 7 17.66 -18.68 -1.17
N ASN A 8 18.41 -19.80 -1.23
CA ASN A 8 19.59 -20.02 -0.39
C ASN A 8 20.88 -19.32 -0.87
N HIS A 9 20.88 -18.69 -2.05
CA HIS A 9 22.11 -18.09 -2.62
C HIS A 9 22.25 -16.58 -2.40
N TRP A 10 21.22 -15.92 -1.86
CA TRP A 10 21.21 -14.46 -1.66
C TRP A 10 21.75 -14.02 -0.29
N SER A 11 22.07 -14.96 0.61
CA SER A 11 22.69 -14.70 1.92
C SER A 11 24.18 -14.35 1.84
N THR A 12 24.76 -14.27 0.64
CA THR A 12 26.20 -14.09 0.42
C THR A 12 26.47 -13.11 -0.73
N LEU A 13 26.52 -11.81 -0.42
CA LEU A 13 27.24 -10.76 -1.17
C LEU A 13 27.69 -9.68 -0.15
N PRO A 14 28.80 -8.96 -0.39
CA PRO A 14 29.86 -8.78 0.60
C PRO A 14 29.76 -7.49 1.41
N GLN A 15 30.29 -7.52 2.63
CA GLN A 15 30.57 -6.36 3.47
C GLN A 15 31.51 -5.35 2.76
N PRO A 16 31.43 -4.05 3.09
CA PRO A 16 32.25 -3.01 2.48
C PRO A 16 33.73 -3.17 2.83
N VAL A 17 34.57 -3.02 1.81
CA VAL A 17 36.03 -3.15 1.84
C VAL A 17 36.65 -2.05 2.71
N THR A 18 37.25 -2.44 3.83
CA THR A 18 38.26 -1.64 4.53
C THR A 18 39.56 -1.69 3.75
N LYS A 19 40.10 -0.52 3.39
CA LYS A 19 41.44 -0.37 2.79
C LYS A 19 42.49 -0.76 3.82
N ASP A 20 43.36 -1.73 3.48
CA ASP A 20 44.74 -1.74 3.96
C ASP A 20 45.67 -2.53 3.03
N SER A 21 46.57 -1.78 2.38
CA SER A 21 48.03 -1.85 2.56
C SER A 21 48.74 -3.22 2.59
N HIS A 22 49.52 -3.46 1.52
CA HIS A 22 50.84 -4.13 1.47
C HIS A 22 51.03 -5.66 1.29
N SER A 23 51.55 -5.96 0.10
CA SER A 23 52.80 -6.71 -0.21
C SER A 23 52.77 -8.23 -0.49
N HIS A 24 53.24 -8.51 -1.71
CA HIS A 24 53.97 -9.68 -2.23
C HIS A 24 54.28 -10.86 -1.29
N ARG A 25 54.05 -12.10 -1.75
CA ARG A 25 55.05 -12.90 -2.50
C ARG A 25 54.48 -14.28 -2.90
N SER A 26 54.89 -14.70 -4.10
CA SER A 26 54.69 -15.97 -4.78
C SER A 26 55.44 -17.15 -4.15
N THR A 27 54.93 -18.38 -4.28
CA THR A 27 55.55 -19.49 -5.06
C THR A 27 54.85 -20.85 -4.87
N SER A 28 54.91 -21.63 -5.95
CA SER A 28 54.35 -22.95 -6.23
C SER A 28 55.25 -24.10 -5.75
N ARG A 29 54.69 -25.28 -5.42
CA ARG A 29 55.15 -26.59 -5.96
C ARG A 29 54.31 -27.80 -5.53
N SER A 30 54.19 -28.75 -6.46
CA SER A 30 53.63 -30.10 -6.39
C SER A 30 54.66 -31.15 -5.95
N THR A 31 54.18 -32.33 -5.50
CA THR A 31 54.55 -33.75 -5.81
C THR A 31 54.41 -34.68 -4.58
N VAL A 32 53.45 -35.62 -4.55
CA VAL A 32 53.44 -37.07 -4.91
C VAL A 32 54.40 -37.98 -4.10
N VAL A 33 53.85 -39.02 -3.43
CA VAL A 33 54.13 -40.50 -3.56
C VAL A 33 53.98 -41.28 -2.23
N ASN A 34 53.03 -42.22 -2.26
CA ASN A 34 52.88 -43.59 -1.72
C ASN A 34 53.66 -44.14 -0.50
N THR A 35 52.98 -44.98 0.30
CA THR A 35 53.15 -46.46 0.46
C THR A 35 52.18 -46.93 1.57
N ASP A 36 51.18 -47.76 1.27
CA ASP A 36 51.13 -49.25 1.32
C ASP A 36 51.25 -49.83 2.73
N ASP A 37 50.21 -50.55 3.18
CA ASP A 37 50.37 -51.84 3.86
C ASP A 37 49.06 -52.64 3.86
N GLU A 38 49.24 -53.94 3.56
CA GLU A 38 48.27 -55.00 3.34
C GLU A 38 47.79 -55.60 4.67
N ASP A 39 46.59 -56.19 4.71
CA ASP A 39 46.47 -57.53 5.28
C ASP A 39 45.23 -58.30 4.78
N GLU A 40 45.47 -59.58 4.51
CA GLU A 40 44.63 -60.52 3.76
C GLU A 40 44.05 -61.57 4.72
N THR A 41 42.81 -62.06 4.50
CA THR A 41 42.41 -63.45 4.83
C THR A 41 41.04 -63.83 4.22
N THR A 42 41.11 -64.55 3.10
CA THR A 42 40.44 -65.84 2.76
C THR A 42 39.04 -66.18 3.32
N ARG A 43 38.08 -66.88 2.66
CA ARG A 43 37.91 -67.51 1.33
C ARG A 43 36.60 -68.33 1.40
N ALA A 44 35.66 -68.19 0.46
CA ALA A 44 34.74 -69.27 0.07
C ALA A 44 34.12 -69.04 -1.32
N LYS A 45 34.45 -69.95 -2.25
CA LYS A 45 34.04 -69.96 -3.66
C LYS A 45 32.66 -70.60 -3.84
N ARG A 46 31.81 -70.00 -4.67
CA ARG A 46 30.94 -70.76 -5.59
C ARG A 46 30.87 -70.06 -6.95
N ARG A 47 31.38 -70.77 -7.96
CA ARG A 47 31.53 -70.38 -9.36
C ARG A 47 30.25 -70.77 -10.11
N ARG A 48 29.64 -69.84 -10.85
CA ARG A 48 28.90 -70.13 -12.08
C ARG A 48 29.22 -69.04 -13.12
N THR A 49 29.23 -69.48 -14.36
CA THR A 49 29.96 -68.98 -15.52
C THR A 49 29.33 -67.77 -16.22
N SER A 50 30.18 -67.09 -16.97
CA SER A 50 30.08 -65.81 -17.68
C SER A 50 29.10 -65.72 -18.85
N SER A 51 28.58 -64.51 -19.11
CA SER A 51 28.82 -63.77 -20.37
C SER A 51 28.50 -62.28 -20.20
N ILE A 52 29.57 -61.49 -20.11
CA ILE A 52 29.87 -60.26 -20.84
C ILE A 52 28.64 -59.58 -21.50
N TRP A 53 28.31 -58.37 -21.07
CA TRP A 53 28.25 -57.14 -21.89
C TRP A 53 28.15 -55.95 -20.90
N THR A 54 29.28 -55.25 -20.75
CA THR A 54 29.36 -53.97 -20.06
C THR A 54 28.68 -52.91 -20.92
N ASP A 55 27.53 -52.40 -20.49
CA ASP A 55 27.04 -51.12 -20.99
C ASP A 55 27.28 -50.07 -19.92
N ARG A 56 28.36 -49.31 -20.13
CA ARG A 56 28.61 -48.04 -19.46
C ARG A 56 27.46 -47.11 -19.83
N ARG A 57 26.44 -46.99 -18.98
CA ARG A 57 25.56 -45.82 -18.99
C ARG A 57 26.39 -44.60 -18.56
N GLN A 58 27.09 -44.02 -19.53
CA GLN A 58 27.43 -42.61 -19.50
C GLN A 58 26.12 -41.86 -19.30
N HIS A 59 25.99 -41.18 -18.16
CA HIS A 59 25.00 -40.13 -18.01
C HIS A 59 25.31 -39.07 -19.07
N SER A 60 24.60 -39.08 -20.19
CA SER A 60 24.60 -37.94 -21.09
C SER A 60 23.85 -36.82 -20.38
N LEU A 61 24.61 -35.88 -19.82
CA LEU A 61 24.08 -34.55 -19.54
C LEU A 61 23.74 -33.94 -20.89
N SER A 62 22.46 -33.97 -21.27
CA SER A 62 21.95 -33.23 -22.43
C SER A 62 22.39 -31.77 -22.31
N SER A 63 23.12 -31.23 -23.29
CA SER A 63 23.55 -29.82 -23.25
C SER A 63 22.34 -28.87 -23.25
N PHE A 64 21.22 -29.29 -23.85
CA PHE A 64 19.94 -28.59 -23.78
C PHE A 64 19.41 -28.42 -22.35
N SER A 65 19.69 -29.35 -21.43
CA SER A 65 19.25 -29.23 -20.03
C SER A 65 20.03 -28.16 -19.27
N VAL A 66 21.33 -28.00 -19.55
CA VAL A 66 22.17 -26.99 -18.91
C VAL A 66 21.82 -25.62 -19.47
N ASP A 67 21.70 -25.50 -20.79
CA ASP A 67 21.31 -24.25 -21.47
C ASP A 67 19.90 -23.81 -21.04
N GLN A 68 18.94 -24.73 -20.93
CA GLN A 68 17.59 -24.44 -20.44
C GLN A 68 17.60 -24.02 -18.95
N THR A 69 18.46 -24.64 -18.11
CA THR A 69 18.59 -24.26 -16.70
C THR A 69 19.24 -22.88 -16.54
N MET A 70 20.27 -22.58 -17.35
CA MET A 70 20.92 -21.27 -17.38
C MET A 70 19.99 -20.18 -17.91
N MET A 71 19.26 -20.46 -18.99
CA MET A 71 18.28 -19.54 -19.57
C MET A 71 17.13 -19.26 -18.60
N THR A 72 16.63 -20.28 -17.91
CA THR A 72 15.62 -20.12 -16.84
C THR A 72 16.16 -19.29 -15.67
N ARG A 73 17.41 -19.51 -15.26
CA ARG A 73 18.06 -18.73 -14.18
C ARG A 73 18.27 -17.26 -14.58
N SER A 74 18.67 -17.01 -15.82
CA SER A 74 18.85 -15.66 -16.37
C SER A 74 17.50 -14.93 -16.45
N ASN A 75 16.47 -15.58 -17.00
CA ASN A 75 15.12 -15.02 -17.09
C ASN A 75 14.55 -14.72 -15.70
N ASN A 76 14.69 -15.63 -14.74
CA ASN A 76 14.24 -15.40 -13.37
C ASN A 76 14.98 -14.25 -12.70
N HIS A 77 16.29 -14.09 -12.95
CA HIS A 77 17.05 -12.97 -12.44
C HIS A 77 16.57 -11.64 -13.02
N TYR A 78 16.34 -11.59 -14.34
CA TYR A 78 15.79 -10.42 -15.03
C TYR A 78 14.40 -10.05 -14.49
N ILE A 79 13.49 -11.02 -14.38
CA ILE A 79 12.15 -10.82 -13.82
C ILE A 79 12.24 -10.30 -12.38
N SER A 80 13.10 -10.89 -11.55
CA SER A 80 13.26 -10.46 -10.15
C SER A 80 13.82 -9.04 -10.03
N ALA A 81 14.81 -8.68 -10.86
CA ALA A 81 15.35 -7.32 -10.90
C ALA A 81 14.27 -6.32 -11.34
N ASN A 82 13.48 -6.69 -12.34
CA ASN A 82 12.40 -5.86 -12.85
C ASN A 82 11.29 -5.62 -11.81
N LEU A 83 10.87 -6.68 -11.12
CA LEU A 83 9.90 -6.62 -10.03
C LEU A 83 10.43 -5.80 -8.83
N LEU A 84 11.72 -5.91 -8.52
CA LEU A 84 12.34 -5.10 -7.47
C LEU A 84 12.36 -3.61 -7.84
N GLN A 85 12.57 -3.29 -9.12
CA GLN A 85 12.46 -1.91 -9.61
C GLN A 85 11.03 -1.37 -9.46
N ILE A 86 10.01 -2.17 -9.77
CA ILE A 86 8.60 -1.80 -9.52
C ILE A 86 8.36 -1.56 -8.03
N TYR A 87 8.83 -2.45 -7.16
CA TYR A 87 8.72 -2.26 -5.71
C TYR A 87 9.37 -0.94 -5.25
N HIS A 88 10.54 -0.60 -5.81
CA HIS A 88 11.23 0.65 -5.53
C HIS A 88 10.42 1.88 -5.99
N ASP A 89 9.93 1.87 -7.23
CA ASP A 89 9.24 2.99 -7.86
C ASP A 89 7.82 3.22 -7.33
N VAL A 90 7.22 2.21 -6.71
CA VAL A 90 5.86 2.26 -6.17
C VAL A 90 5.88 2.39 -4.65
N LEU A 91 6.41 1.38 -3.95
CA LEU A 91 6.26 1.28 -2.50
C LEU A 91 7.26 2.18 -1.78
N GLU A 92 8.56 2.03 -2.05
CA GLU A 92 9.60 2.83 -1.40
C GLU A 92 9.43 4.31 -1.75
N HIS A 93 9.16 4.59 -3.04
CA HIS A 93 8.88 5.93 -3.52
C HIS A 93 7.71 6.60 -2.80
N ASN A 94 6.51 6.01 -2.80
CA ASN A 94 5.33 6.69 -2.27
C ASN A 94 5.28 6.69 -0.74
N LEU A 95 5.74 5.63 -0.08
CA LEU A 95 5.80 5.62 1.38
C LEU A 95 6.86 6.57 1.95
N SER A 96 7.81 7.06 1.14
CA SER A 96 8.79 8.05 1.60
C SER A 96 8.17 9.41 1.96
N CYS A 97 6.96 9.75 1.51
CA CYS A 97 6.22 10.93 2.01
C CYS A 97 5.39 10.64 3.27
N TRP A 98 5.12 9.36 3.57
CA TRP A 98 4.41 8.96 4.80
C TRP A 98 5.38 8.73 5.95
N LEU A 99 6.54 8.15 5.64
CA LEU A 99 7.48 7.61 6.61
C LEU A 99 8.75 8.47 6.68
N THR A 100 8.65 9.57 7.41
CA THR A 100 9.81 10.47 7.63
C THR A 100 10.15 10.58 9.11
N GLU A 101 11.43 10.78 9.40
CA GLU A 101 11.92 11.05 10.75
C GLU A 101 11.29 12.30 11.35
N VAL A 102 10.92 13.29 10.51
CA VAL A 102 10.34 14.57 10.94
C VAL A 102 8.93 14.37 11.52
N THR A 103 8.11 13.55 10.85
CA THR A 103 6.71 13.32 11.20
C THR A 103 6.47 12.07 12.05
N CYS A 104 7.52 11.27 12.31
CA CYS A 104 7.41 10.07 13.14
C CYS A 104 7.21 10.45 14.62
N PRO A 105 6.11 10.02 15.26
CA PRO A 105 5.83 10.32 16.66
C PRO A 105 6.65 9.48 17.65
N TYR A 106 7.28 8.40 17.15
CA TYR A 106 8.06 7.47 17.97
C TYR A 106 9.56 7.68 17.71
N ARG A 107 10.23 8.45 18.57
CA ARG A 107 11.61 8.87 18.39
C ARG A 107 12.55 8.07 19.28
N ALA A 108 13.70 7.67 18.72
CA ALA A 108 14.76 7.10 19.55
C ALA A 108 15.40 8.21 20.41
N PRO A 109 15.55 8.03 21.74
CA PRO A 109 16.23 8.99 22.60
C PRO A 109 17.66 9.26 22.11
N GLY A 110 18.01 10.54 21.94
CA GLY A 110 19.32 10.97 21.43
C GLY A 110 19.39 11.17 19.91
N TYR A 111 18.32 10.89 19.17
CA TYR A 111 18.20 11.31 17.77
C TYR A 111 17.78 12.79 17.74
N MET A 112 18.77 13.68 17.85
CA MET A 112 18.58 15.10 17.55
C MET A 112 18.36 15.20 16.04
N THR A 113 17.17 15.63 15.59
CA THR A 113 17.04 16.25 14.28
C THR A 113 17.75 17.59 14.34
N GLY A 114 19.09 17.56 14.37
CA GLY A 114 19.93 18.72 14.23
C GLY A 114 19.62 19.35 12.88
N GLY A 115 19.17 20.61 12.93
CA GLY A 115 18.68 21.33 11.75
C GLY A 115 19.70 21.50 10.63
N ILE A 116 19.19 22.10 9.55
CA ILE A 116 19.84 22.66 8.36
C ILE A 116 19.81 21.76 7.11
N HIS A 117 19.59 20.44 7.18
CA HIS A 117 19.53 19.61 5.96
C HIS A 117 18.15 18.99 5.76
N ALA A 118 17.58 19.21 4.57
CA ALA A 118 16.39 18.50 4.11
C ALA A 118 16.63 16.99 4.24
N PRO A 119 15.67 16.21 4.76
CA PRO A 119 15.73 14.75 4.77
C PRO A 119 16.25 14.23 3.43
N THR A 120 17.18 13.27 3.45
CA THR A 120 17.72 12.64 2.23
C THR A 120 16.58 12.11 1.35
N GLU A 121 15.49 11.68 1.98
CA GLU A 121 14.28 11.21 1.30
C GLU A 121 13.54 12.30 0.52
N TRP A 122 13.79 13.59 0.75
CA TRP A 122 13.23 14.63 -0.11
C TRP A 122 14.04 14.76 -1.41
N GLY A 123 15.33 14.43 -1.47
CA GLY A 123 16.20 14.67 -2.65
C GLY A 123 15.81 13.95 -3.96
N SER A 124 16.54 14.20 -5.05
CA SER A 124 16.27 13.62 -6.38
C SER A 124 16.56 12.11 -6.50
N SER A 125 17.20 11.52 -5.49
CA SER A 125 17.43 10.09 -5.38
C SER A 125 16.80 9.58 -4.08
N TRP A 126 15.98 8.53 -4.17
CA TRP A 126 15.44 7.82 -3.02
C TRP A 126 16.00 6.40 -2.99
N SER A 127 16.09 5.81 -1.80
CA SER A 127 16.72 4.51 -1.61
C SER A 127 15.69 3.42 -1.31
N ASN A 128 16.09 2.15 -1.44
CA ASN A 128 15.33 1.01 -0.92
C ASN A 128 15.43 0.95 0.61
N ARG A 129 14.93 2.00 1.27
CA ARG A 129 15.15 2.26 2.68
C ARG A 129 14.40 1.27 3.55
N ILE A 130 13.12 1.04 3.30
CA ILE A 130 12.29 0.10 4.06
C ILE A 130 12.90 -1.30 3.92
N TYR A 131 13.25 -1.70 2.70
CA TYR A 131 13.92 -2.97 2.41
C TYR A 131 15.25 -3.13 3.14
N ARG A 132 16.20 -2.18 2.94
CA ARG A 132 17.55 -2.24 3.53
C ARG A 132 17.49 -2.22 5.05
N ARG A 133 16.71 -1.30 5.62
CA ARG A 133 16.62 -1.13 7.08
C ARG A 133 15.93 -2.33 7.73
N THR A 134 14.89 -2.90 7.12
CA THR A 134 14.22 -4.11 7.64
C THR A 134 15.16 -5.31 7.73
N ILE A 135 15.99 -5.54 6.69
CA ILE A 135 16.96 -6.64 6.68
C ILE A 135 18.00 -6.46 7.80
N ASN A 136 18.53 -5.25 7.96
CA ASN A 136 19.54 -4.97 8.98
C ASN A 136 18.97 -5.06 10.41
N LEU A 137 17.69 -4.71 10.59
CA LEU A 137 17.10 -4.59 11.91
C LEU A 137 16.98 -5.94 12.63
N ASP A 138 16.60 -7.01 11.93
CA ASP A 138 16.56 -8.36 12.53
C ASP A 138 17.94 -8.80 13.03
N TYR A 139 19.01 -8.46 12.31
CA TYR A 139 20.38 -8.76 12.73
C TYR A 139 20.80 -7.93 13.95
N ALA A 140 20.48 -6.62 13.95
CA ALA A 140 20.81 -5.72 15.05
C ALA A 140 20.10 -6.11 16.36
N ILE A 141 18.82 -6.48 16.28
CA ILE A 141 17.99 -6.87 17.44
C ILE A 141 18.42 -8.23 18.01
N GLN A 142 18.83 -9.18 17.16
CA GLN A 142 19.45 -10.43 17.60
C GLN A 142 20.79 -10.21 18.31
N THR A 143 21.62 -9.30 17.79
CA THR A 143 22.91 -8.92 18.41
C THR A 143 22.68 -8.27 19.77
N ALA A 144 21.63 -7.45 19.90
CA ALA A 144 21.18 -6.87 21.16
C ALA A 144 20.47 -7.87 22.10
N LYS A 145 20.37 -9.15 21.70
CA LYS A 145 19.76 -10.25 22.47
C LYS A 145 18.30 -10.03 22.87
N LEU A 146 17.58 -9.20 22.10
CA LEU A 146 16.15 -8.95 22.31
C LEU A 146 15.28 -10.04 21.67
N THR A 147 15.69 -10.55 20.53
CA THR A 147 15.04 -11.70 19.87
C THR A 147 16.06 -12.78 19.58
N LYS A 148 15.58 -14.01 19.35
CA LYS A 148 16.40 -15.13 18.91
C LYS A 148 15.67 -15.80 17.76
N LEU A 149 16.32 -15.86 16.60
CA LEU A 149 15.85 -16.63 15.45
C LEU A 149 16.82 -17.78 15.25
N THR A 150 16.29 -18.98 15.07
CA THR A 150 17.05 -20.11 14.56
C THR A 150 17.44 -19.86 13.11
N ARG A 151 18.46 -20.58 12.61
CA ARG A 151 18.87 -20.48 11.21
C ARG A 151 17.73 -20.81 10.23
N ALA A 152 16.86 -21.76 10.60
CA ALA A 152 15.73 -22.15 9.78
C ALA A 152 14.66 -21.04 9.74
N GLU A 153 14.34 -20.45 10.89
CA GLU A 153 13.41 -19.31 11.01
C GLU A 153 13.93 -18.08 10.26
N ASP A 154 15.23 -17.77 10.36
CA ASP A 154 15.86 -16.65 9.64
C ASP A 154 15.72 -16.81 8.11
N GLN A 155 15.98 -18.02 7.60
CA GLN A 155 15.82 -18.35 6.19
C GLN A 155 14.35 -18.28 5.74
N ALA A 156 13.43 -18.79 6.56
CA ALA A 156 12.00 -18.75 6.27
C ALA A 156 11.46 -17.31 6.27
N ALA A 157 11.88 -16.47 7.22
CA ALA A 157 11.54 -15.06 7.28
C ALA A 157 12.05 -14.28 6.06
N ALA A 158 13.30 -14.51 5.66
CA ALA A 158 13.87 -13.92 4.45
C ALA A 158 13.10 -14.33 3.18
N LYS A 159 12.74 -15.61 3.08
CA LYS A 159 11.92 -16.14 1.97
C LYS A 159 10.54 -15.48 1.91
N ALA A 160 9.85 -15.40 3.04
CA ALA A 160 8.52 -14.82 3.11
C ALA A 160 8.54 -13.32 2.75
N PHE A 161 9.55 -12.58 3.22
CA PHE A 161 9.75 -11.18 2.87
C PHE A 161 9.97 -10.98 1.37
N GLN A 162 10.86 -11.76 0.77
CA GLN A 162 11.14 -11.68 -0.67
C GLN A 162 9.91 -12.03 -1.51
N LEU A 163 9.20 -13.12 -1.18
CA LEU A 163 8.00 -13.51 -1.92
C LEU A 163 6.89 -12.47 -1.80
N SER A 164 6.77 -11.79 -0.65
CA SER A 164 5.78 -10.73 -0.46
C SER A 164 6.08 -9.50 -1.32
N ILE A 165 7.36 -9.10 -1.42
CA ILE A 165 7.81 -8.04 -2.34
C ILE A 165 7.49 -8.40 -3.80
N MET A 166 7.78 -9.64 -4.19
CA MET A 166 7.51 -10.12 -5.55
C MET A 166 6.01 -10.17 -5.83
N ALA A 167 5.20 -10.70 -4.90
CA ALA A 167 3.75 -10.73 -5.02
C ALA A 167 3.18 -9.32 -5.19
N PHE A 168 3.64 -8.37 -4.37
CA PHE A 168 3.29 -6.96 -4.49
C PHE A 168 3.60 -6.42 -5.89
N ALA A 169 4.86 -6.52 -6.33
CA ALA A 169 5.31 -5.98 -7.61
C ALA A 169 4.63 -6.61 -8.84
N THR A 170 4.24 -7.88 -8.76
CA THR A 170 3.58 -8.58 -9.88
C THR A 170 2.21 -8.00 -10.24
N GLN A 171 1.60 -7.18 -9.38
CA GLN A 171 0.36 -6.44 -9.71
C GLN A 171 0.53 -5.53 -10.93
N TRP A 172 1.75 -5.03 -11.17
CA TRP A 172 2.08 -4.16 -12.30
C TRP A 172 2.70 -4.91 -13.48
N ALA A 173 2.95 -6.21 -13.35
CA ALA A 173 3.64 -7.02 -14.36
C ALA A 173 2.70 -7.67 -15.41
N GLN A 174 1.44 -7.24 -15.51
CA GLN A 174 0.47 -7.74 -16.50
C GLN A 174 0.77 -7.15 -17.89
N GLY A 175 1.72 -7.77 -18.60
CA GLY A 175 2.23 -7.35 -19.90
C GLY A 175 1.23 -7.56 -21.05
N SER A 176 1.47 -6.76 -22.08
CA SER A 176 0.79 -6.63 -23.37
C SER A 176 -0.64 -6.07 -23.36
N ARG A 177 -1.70 -6.84 -23.13
CA ARG A 177 -3.07 -6.38 -23.51
C ARG A 177 -3.62 -5.28 -22.61
N ARG A 178 -3.74 -5.50 -21.30
CA ARG A 178 -4.32 -4.52 -20.37
C ARG A 178 -3.50 -3.24 -20.30
N GLN A 179 -2.18 -3.36 -20.36
CA GLN A 179 -1.28 -2.22 -20.38
C GLN A 179 -1.43 -1.39 -21.67
N GLN A 180 -1.60 -2.02 -22.83
CA GLN A 180 -1.75 -1.34 -24.13
C GLN A 180 -3.15 -0.77 -24.36
N GLN A 181 -4.18 -1.29 -23.69
CA GLN A 181 -5.54 -0.77 -23.81
C GLN A 181 -5.57 0.73 -23.52
N ARG A 182 -6.35 1.45 -24.33
CA ARG A 182 -6.69 2.86 -24.13
C ARG A 182 -8.16 2.97 -23.73
N TYR A 183 -8.45 3.94 -22.88
CA TYR A 183 -9.81 4.24 -22.48
C TYR A 183 -10.50 4.98 -23.65
N SER A 184 -11.59 4.41 -24.16
CA SER A 184 -12.41 5.00 -25.22
C SER A 184 -13.75 5.48 -24.65
N ASP A 185 -14.15 6.70 -24.99
CA ASP A 185 -15.44 7.27 -24.58
C ASP A 185 -16.62 6.74 -25.42
N ASP A 186 -16.32 6.18 -26.59
CA ASP A 186 -17.27 5.56 -27.52
C ASP A 186 -17.00 4.05 -27.59
N ASP A 187 -18.00 3.25 -27.25
CA ASP A 187 -17.93 1.79 -27.08
C ASP A 187 -18.10 1.05 -28.43
N GLY A 188 -17.47 1.60 -29.47
CA GLY A 188 -17.47 1.08 -30.84
C GLY A 188 -16.09 0.64 -31.29
N GLY A 189 -15.35 -0.09 -30.43
CA GLY A 189 -13.96 -0.46 -30.66
C GLY A 189 -13.77 -1.96 -30.91
N ASP A 190 -13.61 -2.29 -32.19
CA ASP A 190 -13.20 -3.56 -32.80
C ASP A 190 -12.30 -4.45 -31.90
N VAL A 191 -12.80 -5.63 -31.55
CA VAL A 191 -12.02 -6.67 -30.86
C VAL A 191 -11.09 -7.29 -31.90
N SER A 192 -9.92 -6.69 -32.09
CA SER A 192 -8.82 -7.40 -32.76
C SER A 192 -8.37 -8.53 -31.83
N ASP A 193 -8.90 -9.72 -32.09
CA ASP A 193 -8.53 -10.99 -31.46
C ASP A 193 -7.11 -11.39 -31.88
N ASP A 194 -6.11 -10.75 -31.29
CA ASP A 194 -4.72 -11.20 -31.43
C ASP A 194 -4.43 -12.29 -30.38
N ILE A 195 -4.50 -13.55 -30.83
CA ILE A 195 -4.28 -14.77 -30.04
C ILE A 195 -2.96 -14.70 -29.24
N LEU A 196 -1.93 -14.04 -29.77
CA LEU A 196 -0.63 -13.88 -29.12
C LEU A 196 -0.71 -13.02 -27.85
N ASN A 197 -1.58 -12.01 -27.83
CA ASN A 197 -1.80 -11.16 -26.67
C ASN A 197 -2.61 -11.87 -25.58
N ASP A 198 -3.55 -12.74 -25.97
CA ASP A 198 -4.33 -13.54 -25.03
C ASP A 198 -3.45 -14.56 -24.29
N VAL A 199 -2.56 -15.25 -25.02
CA VAL A 199 -1.59 -16.20 -24.43
C VAL A 199 -0.62 -15.49 -23.47
N THR A 200 -0.17 -14.29 -23.81
CA THR A 200 0.74 -13.50 -22.96
C THR A 200 0.04 -13.02 -21.68
N GLU A 201 -1.19 -12.51 -21.79
CA GLU A 201 -1.99 -12.10 -20.63
C GLU A 201 -2.27 -13.28 -19.68
N GLU A 202 -2.62 -14.45 -20.23
CA GLU A 202 -2.84 -15.66 -19.43
C GLU A 202 -1.55 -16.10 -18.71
N PHE A 203 -0.40 -16.01 -19.37
CA PHE A 203 0.89 -16.33 -18.77
C PHE A 203 1.23 -15.41 -17.59
N ASP A 204 1.11 -14.08 -17.76
CA ASP A 204 1.42 -13.12 -16.70
C ASP A 204 0.46 -13.24 -15.51
N ARG A 205 -0.83 -13.49 -15.77
CA ARG A 205 -1.81 -13.79 -14.72
C ARG A 205 -1.47 -15.07 -13.97
N ASN A 206 -1.01 -16.10 -14.67
CA ASN A 206 -0.55 -17.33 -14.04
C ASN A 206 0.67 -17.09 -13.14
N ILE A 207 1.62 -16.26 -13.56
CA ILE A 207 2.77 -15.84 -12.74
C ILE A 207 2.30 -15.11 -11.49
N GLN A 208 1.48 -14.06 -11.65
CA GLN A 208 0.98 -13.25 -10.54
C GLN A 208 0.27 -14.12 -9.50
N ARG A 209 -0.66 -14.98 -9.93
CA ARG A 209 -1.40 -15.90 -9.05
C ARG A 209 -0.47 -16.87 -8.32
N ASN A 210 0.48 -17.46 -9.03
CA ASN A 210 1.40 -18.42 -8.44
C ASN A 210 2.31 -17.77 -7.39
N ILE A 211 2.85 -16.59 -7.67
CA ILE A 211 3.69 -15.84 -6.73
C ILE A 211 2.86 -15.39 -5.52
N TRP A 212 1.63 -14.93 -5.73
CA TRP A 212 0.72 -14.55 -4.65
C TRP A 212 0.42 -15.73 -3.70
N GLU A 213 0.08 -16.91 -4.23
CA GLU A 213 -0.17 -18.11 -3.41
C GLU A 213 1.10 -18.59 -2.69
N GLN A 214 2.27 -18.51 -3.34
CA GLN A 214 3.54 -18.83 -2.69
C GLN A 214 3.87 -17.88 -1.54
N ALA A 215 3.67 -16.57 -1.73
CA ALA A 215 3.87 -15.57 -0.69
C ALA A 215 2.92 -15.80 0.48
N LYS A 216 1.63 -15.99 0.20
CA LYS A 216 0.61 -16.32 1.21
C LYS A 216 0.98 -17.54 2.02
N LYS A 217 1.39 -18.64 1.36
CA LYS A 217 1.82 -19.87 2.03
C LYS A 217 3.06 -19.64 2.88
N ALA A 218 4.07 -18.95 2.35
CA ALA A 218 5.28 -18.64 3.10
C ALA A 218 4.99 -17.80 4.35
N LEU A 219 4.06 -16.83 4.26
CA LEU A 219 3.60 -16.04 5.39
C LEU A 219 2.80 -16.85 6.42
N GLN A 220 2.11 -17.90 6.01
CA GLN A 220 1.45 -18.83 6.93
C GLN A 220 2.46 -19.72 7.67
N GLU A 221 3.52 -20.16 6.98
CA GLU A 221 4.61 -20.95 7.56
C GLU A 221 5.42 -20.20 8.62
N VAL A 222 5.45 -18.86 8.57
CA VAL A 222 6.19 -18.01 9.53
C VAL A 222 5.27 -17.22 10.48
N ALA A 223 4.00 -17.62 10.59
CA ALA A 223 2.98 -16.85 11.29
C ALA A 223 3.25 -16.67 12.79
N ASP A 224 4.04 -17.53 13.41
CA ASP A 224 4.46 -17.52 14.81
C ASP A 224 5.82 -16.84 15.04
N ILE A 225 6.57 -16.54 13.98
CA ILE A 225 7.90 -15.92 14.07
C ILE A 225 7.78 -14.42 14.35
N GLU A 226 8.45 -13.95 15.41
CA GLU A 226 8.59 -12.52 15.75
C GLU A 226 9.84 -11.93 15.09
N SER A 227 9.68 -11.45 13.87
CA SER A 227 10.74 -10.87 13.04
C SER A 227 10.22 -9.60 12.36
N TYR A 228 11.08 -8.58 12.25
CA TYR A 228 10.76 -7.37 11.50
C TYR A 228 10.58 -7.67 10.02
N ARG A 229 11.36 -8.60 9.44
CA ARG A 229 11.12 -9.09 8.07
C ARG A 229 9.73 -9.70 7.92
N VAL A 230 9.29 -10.52 8.87
CA VAL A 230 7.95 -11.12 8.82
C VAL A 230 6.86 -10.06 8.97
N ALA A 231 6.96 -9.16 9.94
CA ALA A 231 5.98 -8.11 10.14
C ALA A 231 5.88 -7.18 8.92
N THR A 232 7.00 -6.73 8.37
CA THR A 232 7.03 -5.90 7.15
C THR A 232 6.53 -6.68 5.93
N ALA A 233 6.83 -7.99 5.81
CA ALA A 233 6.30 -8.82 4.74
C ALA A 233 4.77 -8.87 4.77
N GLU A 234 4.18 -9.00 5.96
CA GLU A 234 2.73 -8.97 6.14
C GLU A 234 2.11 -7.60 5.86
N LEU A 235 2.80 -6.50 6.20
CA LEU A 235 2.37 -5.15 5.79
C LEU A 235 2.32 -5.05 4.26
N ILE A 236 3.42 -5.41 3.57
CA ILE A 236 3.51 -5.37 2.10
C ILE A 236 2.45 -6.27 1.45
N PHE A 237 2.28 -7.49 1.96
CA PHE A 237 1.27 -8.42 1.46
C PHE A 237 -0.16 -7.93 1.73
N GLY A 238 -0.39 -7.21 2.84
CA GLY A 238 -1.65 -6.53 3.12
C GLY A 238 -2.00 -5.40 2.15
N LEU A 239 -1.01 -4.85 1.42
CA LEU A 239 -1.23 -3.91 0.32
C LEU A 239 -1.43 -4.62 -1.04
N THR A 240 -1.24 -5.94 -1.09
CA THR A 240 -1.29 -6.74 -2.31
C THR A 240 -2.68 -7.31 -2.52
N GLN A 241 -3.34 -6.97 -3.63
CA GLN A 241 -4.67 -7.47 -3.94
C GLN A 241 -4.63 -8.93 -4.39
N LYS A 242 -5.64 -9.71 -3.97
CA LYS A 242 -5.82 -11.08 -4.45
C LYS A 242 -6.15 -11.06 -5.96
N PRO A 243 -5.39 -11.76 -6.83
CA PRO A 243 -5.76 -11.92 -8.23
C PRO A 243 -7.08 -12.69 -8.36
N TRP A 244 -8.03 -12.19 -9.17
CA TRP A 244 -9.32 -12.86 -9.35
C TRP A 244 -9.20 -13.99 -10.37
N THR A 245 -9.90 -15.09 -10.11
CA THR A 245 -10.01 -16.26 -10.99
C THR A 245 -11.32 -16.24 -11.77
N ARG A 246 -11.43 -17.04 -12.85
CA ARG A 246 -12.67 -17.18 -13.63
C ARG A 246 -13.85 -17.70 -12.77
N ASP A 247 -13.54 -18.46 -11.72
CA ASP A 247 -14.53 -18.96 -10.76
C ASP A 247 -15.05 -17.86 -9.81
N ASP A 248 -14.32 -16.75 -9.70
CA ASP A 248 -14.75 -15.58 -8.93
C ASP A 248 -15.74 -14.70 -9.73
N GLU A 249 -16.10 -15.02 -10.98
CA GLU A 249 -17.15 -14.26 -11.70
C GLU A 249 -18.54 -14.49 -11.07
N PRO A 250 -19.31 -13.42 -10.76
CA PRO A 250 -20.62 -13.58 -10.14
C PRO A 250 -21.59 -14.31 -11.09
N MET A 251 -22.34 -15.29 -10.56
CA MET A 251 -23.39 -15.99 -11.30
C MET A 251 -24.44 -15.05 -11.93
N SER A 252 -24.59 -13.82 -11.43
CA SER A 252 -25.48 -12.80 -11.99
C SER A 252 -25.19 -12.50 -13.47
N MET A 253 -23.93 -12.63 -13.91
CA MET A 253 -23.52 -12.43 -15.30
C MET A 253 -23.78 -13.62 -16.23
N LYS A 254 -24.23 -14.78 -15.71
CA LYS A 254 -24.78 -15.87 -16.54
C LYS A 254 -26.25 -15.62 -16.93
N SER A 255 -26.79 -14.45 -16.61
CA SER A 255 -28.12 -14.04 -17.08
C SER A 255 -28.04 -13.74 -18.57
N ASN A 256 -28.81 -14.49 -19.35
CA ASN A 256 -28.97 -14.35 -20.80
C ASN A 256 -28.97 -12.89 -21.28
N PRO A 257 -28.27 -12.55 -22.39
CA PRO A 257 -28.33 -11.23 -23.01
C PRO A 257 -29.76 -10.82 -23.44
N ASN A 258 -30.72 -11.74 -23.40
CA ASN A 258 -32.12 -11.53 -23.78
C ASN A 258 -33.07 -11.17 -22.62
N THR A 259 -32.58 -10.88 -21.41
CA THR A 259 -33.44 -10.57 -20.24
C THR A 259 -33.46 -9.09 -19.82
N LEU A 260 -32.73 -8.23 -20.52
CA LEU A 260 -32.66 -6.77 -20.25
C LEU A 260 -33.65 -5.95 -21.10
N THR A 261 -34.77 -6.54 -21.49
CA THR A 261 -35.87 -5.85 -22.20
C THR A 261 -37.03 -5.46 -21.27
N ASN A 262 -36.85 -5.51 -19.94
CA ASN A 262 -37.85 -5.01 -19.01
C ASN A 262 -37.54 -3.59 -18.51
N ALA A 263 -38.39 -2.69 -18.99
CA ALA A 263 -38.53 -1.26 -18.76
C ALA A 263 -38.60 -0.82 -17.27
N GLN A 264 -37.46 -0.66 -16.64
CA GLN A 264 -37.27 0.46 -15.71
C GLN A 264 -35.99 1.23 -16.11
N ALA A 265 -36.18 2.33 -16.83
CA ALA A 265 -35.14 3.27 -17.28
C ALA A 265 -34.60 4.18 -16.15
N ARG A 266 -34.52 3.68 -14.91
CA ARG A 266 -34.03 4.46 -13.76
C ARG A 266 -32.87 3.76 -13.09
N VAL A 267 -31.83 4.53 -12.78
CA VAL A 267 -30.69 4.06 -11.99
C VAL A 267 -31.14 3.89 -10.54
N ASP A 268 -31.12 2.65 -10.07
CA ASP A 268 -31.27 2.33 -8.65
C ASP A 268 -29.90 2.46 -7.97
N MET A 269 -29.72 3.57 -7.24
CA MET A 269 -28.47 3.87 -6.53
C MET A 269 -28.21 2.89 -5.37
N LYS A 270 -29.25 2.31 -4.77
CA LYS A 270 -29.08 1.34 -3.68
C LYS A 270 -28.57 0.02 -4.23
N ALA A 271 -29.12 -0.45 -5.35
CA ALA A 271 -28.64 -1.63 -6.04
C ALA A 271 -27.19 -1.44 -6.53
N LEU A 272 -26.88 -0.28 -7.12
CA LEU A 272 -25.52 0.07 -7.56
C LEU A 272 -24.52 0.06 -6.39
N ASN A 273 -24.88 0.66 -5.26
CA ASN A 273 -24.03 0.66 -4.06
C ASN A 273 -23.82 -0.77 -3.51
N SER A 274 -24.86 -1.61 -3.55
CA SER A 274 -24.75 -3.01 -3.15
C SER A 274 -23.80 -3.80 -4.06
N GLU A 275 -23.90 -3.63 -5.37
CA GLU A 275 -23.05 -4.32 -6.34
C GLU A 275 -21.57 -3.91 -6.20
N LEU A 276 -21.30 -2.61 -5.98
CA LEU A 276 -19.96 -2.13 -5.68
C LEU A 276 -19.44 -2.63 -4.33
N GLY A 277 -20.30 -2.73 -3.33
CA GLY A 277 -19.99 -3.34 -2.04
C GLY A 277 -19.58 -4.81 -2.17
N ASP A 278 -20.31 -5.57 -2.98
CA ASP A 278 -20.00 -6.98 -3.27
C ASP A 278 -18.65 -7.12 -3.99
N ILE A 279 -18.37 -6.25 -4.97
CA ILE A 279 -17.07 -6.19 -5.67
C ILE A 279 -15.93 -5.97 -4.67
N ILE A 280 -16.08 -5.01 -3.75
CA ILE A 280 -15.06 -4.65 -2.76
C ILE A 280 -14.86 -5.77 -1.73
N SER A 281 -15.94 -6.44 -1.31
CA SER A 281 -15.91 -7.48 -0.27
C SER A 281 -15.09 -8.73 -0.64
N ARG A 282 -14.85 -8.96 -1.94
CA ARG A 282 -14.12 -10.12 -2.49
C ARG A 282 -12.63 -10.18 -2.11
N ASP A 283 -12.03 -9.05 -1.76
CA ASP A 283 -10.64 -9.01 -1.28
C ASP A 283 -10.49 -9.70 0.08
N GLY A 284 -11.61 -9.88 0.80
CA GLY A 284 -11.67 -10.56 2.09
C GLY A 284 -11.29 -9.66 3.26
N LEU A 285 -11.11 -10.29 4.43
CA LEU A 285 -10.72 -9.59 5.64
C LEU A 285 -9.22 -9.22 5.61
N PRO A 286 -8.82 -8.07 6.19
CA PRO A 286 -7.43 -7.59 6.18
C PRO A 286 -6.53 -8.34 7.19
N VAL A 287 -6.57 -9.67 7.19
CA VAL A 287 -5.93 -10.54 8.21
C VAL A 287 -4.42 -10.32 8.30
N PHE A 288 -3.74 -10.15 7.17
CA PHE A 288 -2.29 -9.91 7.15
C PHE A 288 -1.93 -8.54 7.73
N MET A 289 -2.72 -7.51 7.44
CA MET A 289 -2.53 -6.18 8.03
C MET A 289 -2.70 -6.22 9.55
N GLU A 290 -3.75 -6.89 10.03
CA GLU A 290 -4.02 -7.04 11.46
C GLU A 290 -2.90 -7.81 12.18
N ARG A 291 -2.41 -8.89 11.56
CA ARG A 291 -1.31 -9.71 12.10
C ARG A 291 0.01 -8.93 12.11
N ALA A 292 0.29 -8.17 11.05
CA ALA A 292 1.45 -7.31 10.94
C ALA A 292 1.48 -6.24 12.03
N ALA A 293 0.36 -5.54 12.21
CA ALA A 293 0.22 -4.50 13.24
C ALA A 293 0.48 -5.05 14.64
N ARG A 294 -0.11 -6.22 14.95
CA ARG A 294 0.11 -6.89 16.24
C ARG A 294 1.57 -7.33 16.43
N LYS A 295 2.19 -7.93 15.40
CA LYS A 295 3.60 -8.34 15.46
C LYS A 295 4.53 -7.14 15.63
N MET A 296 4.30 -6.06 14.88
CA MET A 296 5.11 -4.85 14.97
C MET A 296 4.97 -4.20 16.35
N HIS A 297 3.76 -4.17 16.91
CA HIS A 297 3.53 -3.72 18.28
C HIS A 297 4.29 -4.57 19.31
N ALA A 298 4.22 -5.91 19.22
CA ALA A 298 4.97 -6.79 20.13
C ALA A 298 6.49 -6.60 20.04
N LEU A 299 7.02 -6.39 18.82
CA LEU A 299 8.43 -6.11 18.57
C LEU A 299 8.85 -4.76 19.17
N LYS A 300 8.06 -3.70 18.96
CA LYS A 300 8.28 -2.37 19.55
C LYS A 300 8.24 -2.43 21.07
N PHE A 301 7.22 -3.05 21.64
CA PHE A 301 7.08 -3.23 23.08
C PHE A 301 8.30 -3.93 23.70
N ARG A 302 8.79 -4.99 23.06
CA ARG A 302 9.99 -5.70 23.51
C ARG A 302 11.24 -4.82 23.44
N PHE A 303 11.39 -4.05 22.37
CA PHE A 303 12.49 -3.10 22.22
C PHE A 303 12.48 -2.05 23.34
N ASP A 304 11.33 -1.44 23.60
CA ASP A 304 11.18 -0.43 24.65
C ASP A 304 11.39 -1.02 26.05
N SER A 305 10.87 -2.22 26.31
CA SER A 305 11.03 -2.89 27.60
C SER A 305 12.48 -3.27 27.86
N GLY A 306 13.19 -3.75 26.84
CA GLY A 306 14.63 -4.01 26.89
C GLY A 306 15.44 -2.75 27.18
N ARG A 307 15.05 -1.62 26.58
CA ARG A 307 15.66 -0.30 26.83
C ARG A 307 15.40 0.22 28.24
N ARG A 308 14.21 -0.01 28.80
CA ARG A 308 13.87 0.38 30.18
C ARG A 308 14.41 -0.59 31.24
N GLY A 309 14.95 -1.74 30.83
CA GLY A 309 15.46 -2.77 31.75
C GLY A 309 14.36 -3.51 32.53
N VAL A 310 13.13 -3.56 32.00
CA VAL A 310 11.93 -4.06 32.71
C VAL A 310 11.64 -5.54 32.40
N THR A 311 12.30 -6.14 31.41
CA THR A 311 12.06 -7.54 31.00
C THR A 311 12.83 -8.59 31.83
N GLY A 312 12.32 -9.83 31.84
CA GLY A 312 12.71 -10.96 32.71
C GLY A 312 14.13 -11.56 32.54
N PRO A 313 14.37 -12.86 32.87
CA PRO A 313 15.69 -13.41 33.24
C PRO A 313 16.80 -13.39 32.15
N LEU A 314 16.50 -12.90 30.95
CA LEU A 314 17.44 -12.73 29.83
C LEU A 314 18.04 -11.31 29.72
N THR A 315 17.50 -10.35 30.47
CA THR A 315 17.89 -8.93 30.44
C THR A 315 18.59 -8.53 31.74
N GLY A 316 19.85 -8.90 31.85
CA GLY A 316 20.75 -8.32 32.84
C GLY A 316 21.18 -6.90 32.45
N GLN A 317 21.76 -6.16 33.41
CA GLN A 317 22.29 -4.80 33.26
C GLN A 317 23.20 -4.62 32.00
N LYS A 318 23.87 -5.70 31.56
CA LYS A 318 24.69 -5.77 30.33
C LYS A 318 23.94 -5.59 29.00
N ASN A 319 22.63 -5.80 28.95
CA ASN A 319 21.85 -5.63 27.72
C ASN A 319 21.51 -4.16 27.44
N ASN A 320 21.46 -3.31 28.48
CA ASN A 320 21.28 -1.87 28.29
C ASN A 320 22.48 -1.27 27.56
N ASP A 321 23.69 -1.74 27.90
CA ASP A 321 24.92 -1.43 27.16
C ASP A 321 24.84 -1.90 25.70
N SER A 322 24.31 -3.10 25.45
CA SER A 322 24.18 -3.65 24.08
C SER A 322 23.20 -2.85 23.21
N LEU A 323 22.08 -2.39 23.78
CA LEU A 323 21.16 -1.49 23.09
C LEU A 323 21.76 -0.10 22.85
N SER A 324 22.56 0.40 23.81
CA SER A 324 23.33 1.64 23.63
C SER A 324 24.47 1.52 22.61
N MET A 325 24.86 0.30 22.22
CA MET A 325 25.81 0.04 21.13
C MET A 325 25.14 -0.15 19.76
N MET A 326 23.82 -0.32 19.70
CA MET A 326 23.09 -0.43 18.43
C MET A 326 23.20 0.87 17.61
N ASN A 327 23.30 0.78 16.29
CA ASN A 327 23.37 1.96 15.42
C ASN A 327 22.14 2.88 15.64
N PRO A 328 22.31 4.21 15.78
CA PRO A 328 21.20 5.16 15.83
C PRO A 328 20.20 5.00 14.68
N GLU A 329 20.64 4.66 13.47
CA GLU A 329 19.74 4.41 12.33
C GLU A 329 18.82 3.22 12.60
N ASP A 330 19.36 2.12 13.14
CA ASP A 330 18.57 0.92 13.43
C ASP A 330 17.57 1.20 14.57
N ARG A 331 17.95 1.98 15.59
CA ARG A 331 17.02 2.38 16.68
C ARG A 331 15.87 3.23 16.15
N GLY A 332 16.17 4.22 15.32
CA GLY A 332 15.13 5.05 14.68
C GLY A 332 14.23 4.23 13.76
N THR A 333 14.77 3.20 13.11
CA THR A 333 14.00 2.29 12.23
C THR A 333 12.90 1.56 12.98
N VAL A 334 13.11 1.16 14.25
CA VAL A 334 12.07 0.51 15.06
C VAL A 334 10.84 1.42 15.19
N GLY A 335 11.04 2.70 15.50
CA GLY A 335 9.95 3.69 15.61
C GLY A 335 9.26 3.94 14.26
N LEU A 336 10.03 4.02 13.18
CA LEU A 336 9.52 4.22 11.83
C LEU A 336 8.65 3.04 11.37
N LEU A 337 9.13 1.81 11.46
CA LEU A 337 8.34 0.64 11.07
C LEU A 337 7.10 0.46 11.94
N TYR A 338 7.18 0.81 13.23
CA TYR A 338 6.02 0.87 14.12
C TYR A 338 5.01 1.92 13.66
N TRP A 339 5.45 3.13 13.33
CA TRP A 339 4.59 4.18 12.78
C TRP A 339 3.91 3.75 11.48
N LEU A 340 4.65 3.13 10.56
CA LEU A 340 4.06 2.58 9.34
C LEU A 340 2.94 1.57 9.64
N ALA A 341 3.17 0.65 10.59
CA ALA A 341 2.16 -0.32 11.00
C ALA A 341 0.92 0.35 11.62
N VAL A 342 1.10 1.35 12.48
CA VAL A 342 -0.01 2.12 13.09
C VAL A 342 -0.82 2.89 12.05
N MET A 343 -0.14 3.54 11.08
CA MET A 343 -0.81 4.24 9.98
C MET A 343 -1.65 3.29 9.14
N LEU A 344 -1.08 2.16 8.73
CA LEU A 344 -1.76 1.18 7.90
C LEU A 344 -2.91 0.48 8.64
N ASP A 345 -2.73 0.12 9.91
CA ASP A 345 -3.78 -0.44 10.77
C ASP A 345 -4.94 0.54 10.93
N THR A 346 -4.65 1.82 11.20
CA THR A 346 -5.65 2.86 11.37
C THR A 346 -6.49 3.06 10.11
N VAL A 347 -5.85 3.17 8.95
CA VAL A 347 -6.54 3.32 7.67
C VAL A 347 -7.32 2.06 7.31
N SER A 348 -6.72 0.87 7.48
CA SER A 348 -7.35 -0.43 7.18
C SER A 348 -8.59 -0.68 8.04
N SER A 349 -8.47 -0.47 9.35
CA SER A 349 -9.53 -0.71 10.33
C SER A 349 -10.72 0.22 10.10
N SER A 350 -10.46 1.49 9.80
CA SER A 350 -11.52 2.45 9.48
C SER A 350 -12.27 2.07 8.21
N MET A 351 -11.54 1.66 7.17
CA MET A 351 -12.09 1.22 5.89
C MET A 351 -12.87 -0.09 5.98
N SER A 352 -12.41 -1.03 6.80
CA SER A 352 -13.06 -2.34 6.98
C SER A 352 -14.13 -2.33 8.06
N GLU A 353 -14.38 -1.18 8.69
CA GLU A 353 -15.27 -1.02 9.84
C GLU A 353 -14.93 -1.99 10.98
N ARG A 354 -13.63 -2.16 11.24
CA ARG A 354 -13.11 -3.00 12.32
C ARG A 354 -12.44 -2.14 13.40
N PRO A 355 -12.35 -2.63 14.65
CA PRO A 355 -11.49 -2.01 15.64
C PRO A 355 -10.03 -2.08 15.21
N VAL A 356 -9.29 -1.01 15.50
CA VAL A 356 -7.83 -0.95 15.36
C VAL A 356 -7.17 -2.04 16.20
N VAL A 357 -6.10 -2.62 15.68
CA VAL A 357 -5.33 -3.65 16.38
C VAL A 357 -4.45 -3.03 17.46
N VAL A 358 -3.85 -1.88 17.17
CA VAL A 358 -3.02 -1.15 18.14
C VAL A 358 -3.87 -0.05 18.79
N ALA A 359 -4.11 -0.21 20.10
CA ALA A 359 -4.92 0.73 20.87
C ALA A 359 -4.22 2.08 21.05
N ASP A 360 -4.99 3.11 21.40
CA ASP A 360 -4.45 4.47 21.60
C ASP A 360 -3.39 4.51 22.71
N ALA A 361 -3.64 3.83 23.84
CA ALA A 361 -2.71 3.74 24.96
C ALA A 361 -1.35 3.14 24.56
N ASP A 362 -1.33 2.27 23.56
CA ASP A 362 -0.12 1.61 23.07
C ASP A 362 0.55 2.38 21.91
N SER A 363 -0.14 3.36 21.33
CA SER A 363 0.29 4.10 20.13
C SER A 363 0.30 5.62 20.32
N GLN A 364 0.23 6.10 21.55
CA GLN A 364 0.33 7.52 21.88
C GLN A 364 1.71 8.08 21.50
N HIS A 365 1.76 9.37 21.16
CA HIS A 365 3.01 10.09 20.87
C HIS A 365 4.02 9.96 22.04
N ASP A 366 5.32 9.79 21.76
CA ASP A 366 6.34 9.56 22.81
C ASP A 366 6.45 10.73 23.81
N ASP A 367 6.15 11.95 23.36
CA ASP A 367 6.12 13.18 24.19
C ASP A 367 4.82 13.35 25.02
N ALA A 368 3.90 12.38 25.01
CA ALA A 368 2.72 12.42 25.89
C ALA A 368 3.09 12.01 27.32
N ASP A 369 2.82 12.89 28.29
CA ASP A 369 2.96 12.58 29.71
C ASP A 369 1.76 11.76 30.23
N GLU A 370 1.98 10.96 31.30
CA GLU A 370 0.95 10.13 31.94
C GLU A 370 -0.27 10.96 32.41
N ASP A 371 -0.05 12.21 32.82
CA ASP A 371 -1.12 13.14 33.22
C ASP A 371 -1.95 13.65 32.01
N LEU A 372 -1.36 13.72 30.81
CA LEU A 372 -2.05 14.14 29.59
C LEU A 372 -2.99 13.05 29.06
N ASP A 373 -2.62 11.77 29.23
CA ASP A 373 -3.46 10.63 28.84
C ASP A 373 -4.79 10.56 29.63
N ALA A 374 -4.80 11.06 30.86
CA ALA A 374 -6.03 11.19 31.65
C ALA A 374 -6.99 12.25 31.06
N THR A 375 -6.47 13.31 30.45
CA THR A 375 -7.28 14.41 29.88
C THR A 375 -7.85 14.10 28.50
N THR A 376 -7.22 13.22 27.73
CA THR A 376 -7.70 12.79 26.40
C THR A 376 -8.68 11.62 26.47
N ASN A 377 -9.08 11.19 27.68
CA ASN A 377 -9.82 9.95 27.92
C ASN A 377 -9.13 8.74 27.26
N GLY A 378 -7.79 8.72 27.25
CA GLY A 378 -6.98 7.69 26.62
C GLY A 378 -6.98 7.70 25.09
N ARG A 379 -7.45 8.78 24.43
CA ARG A 379 -7.35 8.96 22.97
C ARG A 379 -6.03 9.63 22.56
N TRP A 380 -5.67 9.51 21.29
CA TRP A 380 -4.53 10.26 20.72
C TRP A 380 -4.62 11.77 21.01
N ASN A 381 -3.53 12.32 21.53
CA ASN A 381 -3.40 13.76 21.76
C ASN A 381 -3.11 14.47 20.43
N VAL A 382 -4.17 14.90 19.75
CA VAL A 382 -4.10 15.47 18.39
C VAL A 382 -3.00 16.55 18.24
N PRO A 383 -2.89 17.56 19.13
CA PRO A 383 -1.82 18.56 19.08
C PRO A 383 -0.39 18.00 18.98
N LEU A 384 -0.08 16.87 19.60
CA LEU A 384 1.26 16.27 19.53
C LEU A 384 1.55 15.69 18.15
N PHE A 385 0.56 15.06 17.51
CA PHE A 385 0.70 14.47 16.18
C PHE A 385 0.77 15.52 15.06
N ILE A 386 0.04 16.63 15.18
CA ILE A 386 0.08 17.73 14.20
C ILE A 386 1.14 18.79 14.53
N GLN A 387 1.68 18.79 15.76
CA GLN A 387 2.59 19.81 16.29
C GLN A 387 2.01 21.24 16.17
N ASP A 388 0.70 21.36 16.40
CA ASP A 388 -0.10 22.57 16.19
C ASP A 388 -1.42 22.49 16.98
N SER A 389 -2.25 23.54 16.94
CA SER A 389 -3.57 23.59 17.57
C SER A 389 -4.69 23.50 16.54
N LEU A 390 -5.72 22.69 16.86
CA LEU A 390 -6.96 22.65 16.08
C LEU A 390 -7.82 23.93 16.23
N GLU A 391 -7.68 24.61 17.36
CA GLU A 391 -8.47 25.81 17.70
C GLU A 391 -7.81 27.08 17.16
N GLN A 392 -6.49 27.14 17.22
CA GLN A 392 -5.68 28.25 16.74
C GLN A 392 -4.53 27.73 15.86
N PRO A 393 -4.83 27.30 14.61
CA PRO A 393 -3.81 26.80 13.71
C PRO A 393 -2.75 27.88 13.44
N HIS A 394 -1.47 27.55 13.61
CA HIS A 394 -0.39 28.49 13.31
C HIS A 394 -0.19 28.58 11.80
N MET A 395 -0.88 29.54 11.15
CA MET A 395 -0.81 29.77 9.70
C MET A 395 0.50 30.40 9.21
N TYR A 396 1.49 30.60 10.08
CA TYR A 396 2.68 31.41 9.81
C TYR A 396 3.51 30.94 8.61
N HIS A 397 3.34 29.70 8.13
CA HIS A 397 4.04 29.14 6.97
C HIS A 397 3.05 28.50 5.96
N THR A 398 1.99 29.21 5.58
CA THR A 398 1.11 28.75 4.51
C THR A 398 1.92 28.72 3.20
N VAL A 399 2.26 27.52 2.73
CA VAL A 399 3.01 27.31 1.49
C VAL A 399 2.06 27.46 0.31
N HIS A 400 2.49 28.21 -0.71
CA HIS A 400 1.75 28.39 -1.95
C HIS A 400 2.58 27.90 -3.14
N TRP A 401 1.92 27.33 -4.15
CA TRP A 401 2.55 26.95 -5.41
C TRP A 401 2.55 28.14 -6.39
N PRO A 402 3.63 28.38 -7.16
CA PRO A 402 4.90 27.64 -7.18
C PRO A 402 5.83 28.03 -6.01
N CYS A 403 6.51 27.03 -5.44
CA CYS A 403 7.54 27.20 -4.42
C CYS A 403 8.78 26.34 -4.73
N SER A 404 9.80 26.39 -3.86
CA SER A 404 10.91 25.44 -3.97
C SER A 404 10.42 24.01 -3.77
N TYR A 405 11.14 23.07 -4.37
CA TYR A 405 10.82 21.66 -4.27
C TYR A 405 10.89 21.16 -2.81
N GLU A 406 11.86 21.64 -2.02
CA GLU A 406 12.00 21.28 -0.61
C GLU A 406 10.80 21.76 0.22
N SER A 407 10.32 22.98 -0.01
CA SER A 407 9.13 23.51 0.67
C SER A 407 7.87 22.73 0.32
N ALA A 408 7.72 22.34 -0.96
CA ALA A 408 6.60 21.50 -1.39
C ALA A 408 6.69 20.08 -0.79
N ALA A 409 7.87 19.47 -0.79
CA ALA A 409 8.11 18.15 -0.20
C ALA A 409 7.82 18.15 1.31
N GLU A 410 8.24 19.18 2.02
CA GLU A 410 7.94 19.37 3.44
C GLU A 410 6.44 19.53 3.69
N ALA A 411 5.76 20.38 2.92
CA ALA A 411 4.32 20.61 3.05
C ALA A 411 3.50 19.34 2.80
N VAL A 412 3.82 18.58 1.75
CA VAL A 412 3.18 17.29 1.46
C VAL A 412 3.46 16.27 2.57
N THR A 413 4.70 16.17 3.03
CA THR A 413 5.08 15.23 4.11
C THR A 413 4.35 15.53 5.42
N LYS A 414 4.30 16.80 5.84
CA LYS A 414 3.62 17.23 7.08
C LYS A 414 2.12 16.99 7.08
N SER A 415 1.50 16.86 5.90
CA SER A 415 0.08 16.56 5.77
C SER A 415 -0.26 15.09 6.03
N ALA A 416 0.71 14.17 5.96
CA ALA A 416 0.46 12.72 6.07
C ALA A 416 -0.09 12.28 7.44
N PRO A 417 0.43 12.77 8.60
CA PRO A 417 -0.16 12.47 9.91
C PRO A 417 -1.59 13.01 10.07
N VAL A 418 -1.90 14.18 9.50
CA VAL A 418 -3.25 14.78 9.54
C VAL A 418 -4.27 13.88 8.85
N LYS A 419 -3.90 13.32 7.69
CA LYS A 419 -4.70 12.27 7.02
C LYS A 419 -4.94 11.07 7.94
N VAL A 420 -3.90 10.55 8.59
CA VAL A 420 -4.03 9.37 9.48
C VAL A 420 -4.92 9.66 10.67
N LEU A 421 -4.80 10.86 11.26
CA LEU A 421 -5.68 11.33 12.33
C LEU A 421 -7.14 11.34 11.91
N LEU A 422 -7.46 11.76 10.67
CA LEU A 422 -8.84 11.74 10.18
C LEU A 422 -9.40 10.32 10.20
N PHE A 423 -8.65 9.34 9.68
CA PHE A 423 -9.05 7.94 9.76
C PHE A 423 -9.18 7.44 11.20
N ARG A 424 -8.25 7.81 12.09
CA ARG A 424 -8.35 7.42 13.51
C ARG A 424 -9.64 7.94 14.15
N HIS A 425 -9.99 9.19 13.89
CA HIS A 425 -11.20 9.81 14.41
C HIS A 425 -12.48 9.23 13.80
N ILE A 426 -12.46 8.85 12.52
CA ILE A 426 -13.52 8.06 11.89
C ILE A 426 -13.68 6.73 12.62
N SER A 427 -12.59 6.03 12.94
CA SER A 427 -12.63 4.78 13.73
C SER A 427 -13.22 5.01 15.13
N TYR A 428 -12.90 6.12 15.80
CA TYR A 428 -13.54 6.46 17.09
C TYR A 428 -15.05 6.59 16.95
N LEU A 429 -15.53 7.33 15.95
CA LEU A 429 -16.96 7.51 15.70
C LEU A 429 -17.63 6.16 15.41
N GLN A 430 -17.07 5.36 14.50
CA GLN A 430 -17.55 4.01 14.20
C GLN A 430 -17.64 3.13 15.46
N ASN A 431 -16.61 3.16 16.31
CA ASN A 431 -16.58 2.36 17.54
C ASN A 431 -17.63 2.80 18.56
N ILE A 432 -17.84 4.11 18.72
CA ILE A 432 -18.89 4.64 19.61
C ILE A 432 -20.26 4.18 19.13
N LEU A 433 -20.54 4.31 17.83
CA LEU A 433 -21.81 3.90 17.24
C LEU A 433 -22.04 2.38 17.37
N ARG A 434 -21.02 1.55 17.09
CA ARG A 434 -21.09 0.09 17.27
C ARG A 434 -21.38 -0.32 18.71
N ARG A 435 -20.94 0.47 19.70
CA ARG A 435 -21.18 0.24 21.13
C ARG A 435 -22.51 0.83 21.61
N GLY A 436 -23.33 1.36 20.72
CA GLY A 436 -24.62 1.98 21.07
C GLY A 436 -24.47 3.36 21.74
N GLY A 437 -23.34 4.04 21.56
CA GLY A 437 -23.15 5.40 22.06
C GLY A 437 -24.08 6.41 21.39
N ARG A 438 -24.51 7.43 22.16
CA ARG A 438 -25.47 8.47 21.75
C ARG A 438 -25.18 9.81 22.43
N GLY A 439 -25.82 10.88 21.97
CA GLY A 439 -25.82 12.20 22.57
C GLY A 439 -24.43 12.84 22.63
N ASP A 440 -24.10 13.48 23.74
CA ASP A 440 -22.84 14.19 23.99
C ASP A 440 -21.58 13.44 23.52
N LYS A 441 -21.48 12.12 23.75
CA LYS A 441 -20.30 11.33 23.36
C LYS A 441 -20.11 11.26 21.84
N VAL A 442 -21.20 11.15 21.10
CA VAL A 442 -21.18 11.14 19.63
C VAL A 442 -20.85 12.54 19.13
N GLU A 443 -21.47 13.56 19.72
CA GLU A 443 -21.27 14.96 19.34
C GLU A 443 -19.86 15.47 19.60
N GLU A 444 -19.25 15.11 20.73
CA GLU A 444 -17.86 15.46 21.04
C GLU A 444 -16.92 14.89 19.96
N THR A 445 -17.12 13.63 19.58
CA THR A 445 -16.33 13.00 18.52
C THR A 445 -16.58 13.64 17.15
N ILE A 446 -17.82 13.97 16.79
CA ILE A 446 -18.13 14.70 15.55
C ILE A 446 -17.47 16.08 15.55
N LYS A 447 -17.56 16.82 16.65
CA LYS A 447 -16.96 18.16 16.81
C LYS A 447 -15.44 18.12 16.61
N THR A 448 -14.75 17.18 17.25
CA THR A 448 -13.30 17.07 17.11
C THR A 448 -12.89 16.63 15.71
N THR A 449 -13.62 15.68 15.10
CA THR A 449 -13.34 15.20 13.74
C THR A 449 -13.58 16.27 12.69
N THR A 450 -14.65 17.06 12.83
CA THR A 450 -14.93 18.20 11.94
C THR A 450 -13.95 19.36 12.15
N SER A 451 -13.44 19.54 13.36
CA SER A 451 -12.36 20.50 13.64
C SER A 451 -11.06 20.11 12.94
N LEU A 452 -10.73 18.81 12.88
CA LEU A 452 -9.60 18.29 12.11
C LEU A 452 -9.79 18.46 10.60
N TYR A 453 -11.01 18.22 10.08
CA TYR A 453 -11.34 18.50 8.68
C TYR A 453 -11.17 20.00 8.34
N ARG A 454 -11.59 20.89 9.24
CA ARG A 454 -11.38 22.33 9.09
C ARG A 454 -9.90 22.71 9.16
N TYR A 455 -9.14 22.11 10.09
CA TYR A 455 -7.70 22.30 10.21
C TYR A 455 -7.00 22.05 8.88
N TRP A 456 -7.23 20.88 8.28
CA TRP A 456 -6.69 20.55 6.96
C TRP A 456 -7.01 21.62 5.92
N ASN A 457 -8.27 22.04 5.82
CA ASN A 457 -8.66 23.03 4.82
C ASN A 457 -7.96 24.39 5.02
N MET A 458 -7.64 24.76 6.26
CA MET A 458 -6.94 26.00 6.59
C MET A 458 -5.43 25.91 6.39
N THR A 459 -4.82 24.75 6.59
CA THR A 459 -3.35 24.61 6.63
C THR A 459 -2.75 23.92 5.41
N HIS A 460 -3.44 22.95 4.82
CA HIS A 460 -2.94 22.10 3.72
C HIS A 460 -3.82 22.16 2.47
N GLY A 461 -5.14 22.29 2.63
CA GLY A 461 -6.11 22.15 1.55
C GLY A 461 -5.93 23.17 0.42
N ALA A 462 -5.58 24.41 0.74
CA ALA A 462 -5.30 25.44 -0.28
C ALA A 462 -4.09 25.04 -1.15
N PHE A 463 -2.98 24.68 -0.53
CA PHE A 463 -1.77 24.23 -1.23
C PHE A 463 -2.04 23.00 -2.11
N PHE A 464 -2.79 22.02 -1.59
CA PHE A 464 -3.17 20.82 -2.36
C PHE A 464 -4.04 21.16 -3.58
N LYS A 465 -4.92 22.16 -3.49
CA LYS A 465 -5.72 22.64 -4.63
C LYS A 465 -4.87 23.35 -5.67
N GLU A 466 -3.87 24.12 -5.24
CA GLU A 466 -2.93 24.78 -6.15
C GLU A 466 -2.07 23.74 -6.90
N LEU A 467 -1.54 22.72 -6.20
CA LEU A 467 -0.83 21.59 -6.84
C LEU A 467 -1.70 20.84 -7.84
N LEU A 468 -3.01 20.70 -7.56
CA LEU A 468 -3.95 20.06 -8.46
C LEU A 468 -4.23 20.91 -9.71
N TYR A 469 -4.32 22.22 -9.55
CA TYR A 469 -4.58 23.16 -10.64
C TYR A 469 -3.39 23.27 -11.59
N ASP A 470 -2.17 23.40 -11.05
CA ASP A 470 -0.93 23.55 -11.82
C ASP A 470 -0.18 22.22 -11.99
N TYR A 471 -0.91 21.09 -12.01
CA TYR A 471 -0.37 19.73 -11.92
C TYR A 471 0.79 19.45 -12.89
N GLU A 472 0.69 19.91 -14.14
CA GLU A 472 1.71 19.70 -15.17
C GLU A 472 3.06 20.34 -14.84
N THR A 473 3.06 21.39 -14.01
CA THR A 473 4.28 22.09 -13.57
C THR A 473 4.89 21.46 -12.31
N VAL A 474 4.12 20.63 -11.60
CA VAL A 474 4.55 19.97 -10.37
C VAL A 474 5.56 18.85 -10.72
N PRO A 475 6.72 18.79 -10.06
CA PRO A 475 7.67 17.71 -10.24
C PRO A 475 7.02 16.35 -10.03
N GLY A 476 7.28 15.41 -10.93
CA GLY A 476 6.53 14.14 -10.97
C GLY A 476 6.60 13.29 -9.68
N ARG A 477 7.68 13.41 -8.90
CA ARG A 477 7.75 12.80 -7.55
C ARG A 477 6.68 13.35 -6.61
N LEU A 478 6.51 14.68 -6.60
CA LEU A 478 5.48 15.34 -5.82
C LEU A 478 4.09 15.03 -6.36
N GLN A 479 3.93 14.89 -7.68
CA GLN A 479 2.66 14.41 -8.28
C GLN A 479 2.25 13.05 -7.71
N SER A 480 3.16 12.07 -7.68
CA SER A 480 2.89 10.74 -7.10
C SER A 480 2.53 10.79 -5.61
N TRP A 481 3.31 11.53 -4.81
CA TRP A 481 3.05 11.71 -3.38
C TRP A 481 1.71 12.37 -3.09
N PHE A 482 1.41 13.44 -3.82
CA PHE A 482 0.17 14.19 -3.69
C PHE A 482 -1.05 13.30 -3.95
N VAL A 483 -1.02 12.43 -4.98
CA VAL A 483 -2.10 11.46 -5.25
C VAL A 483 -2.31 10.54 -4.03
N CYS A 484 -1.23 10.06 -3.41
CA CYS A 484 -1.26 9.17 -2.25
C CYS A 484 -1.75 9.84 -0.95
N ILE A 485 -1.83 11.16 -0.91
CA ILE A 485 -2.38 11.89 0.22
C ILE A 485 -3.79 12.38 -0.09
N SER A 486 -3.97 13.06 -1.22
CA SER A 486 -5.24 13.69 -1.62
C SER A 486 -6.36 12.68 -1.79
N GLY A 487 -6.09 11.55 -2.46
CA GLY A 487 -7.09 10.50 -2.66
C GLY A 487 -7.55 9.88 -1.33
N HIS A 488 -6.63 9.71 -0.40
CA HIS A 488 -6.92 9.16 0.92
C HIS A 488 -7.69 10.16 1.80
N TRP A 489 -7.26 11.42 1.81
CA TRP A 489 -7.92 12.48 2.57
C TRP A 489 -9.39 12.60 2.15
N ASN A 490 -9.63 12.68 0.84
CA ASN A 490 -10.97 12.80 0.31
C ASN A 490 -11.82 11.54 0.53
N LEU A 491 -11.24 10.33 0.51
CA LEU A 491 -11.95 9.13 0.96
C LEU A 491 -12.37 9.25 2.44
N GLY A 492 -11.45 9.66 3.32
CA GLY A 492 -11.74 9.86 4.74
C GLY A 492 -12.86 10.89 4.95
N ALA A 493 -12.81 12.02 4.23
CA ALA A 493 -13.86 13.04 4.28
C ALA A 493 -15.23 12.50 3.84
N LEU A 494 -15.25 11.69 2.78
CA LEU A 494 -16.47 11.04 2.32
C LEU A 494 -17.00 9.99 3.32
N MET A 495 -16.13 9.27 4.03
CA MET A 495 -16.53 8.33 5.10
C MET A 495 -17.06 9.08 6.33
N LEU A 496 -16.44 10.20 6.69
CA LEU A 496 -16.94 11.08 7.75
C LEU A 496 -18.36 11.59 7.44
N ALA A 497 -18.58 12.02 6.19
CA ALA A 497 -19.89 12.49 5.76
C ALA A 497 -20.98 11.41 5.91
N ASP A 498 -20.67 10.15 5.57
CA ASP A 498 -21.63 9.04 5.73
C ASP A 498 -21.95 8.76 7.20
N LEU A 499 -20.93 8.81 8.07
CA LEU A 499 -21.16 8.58 9.51
C LEU A 499 -21.98 9.71 10.15
N ILE A 500 -21.77 10.96 9.73
CA ILE A 500 -22.56 12.10 10.21
C ILE A 500 -24.01 11.97 9.72
N GLU A 501 -24.22 11.64 8.45
CA GLU A 501 -25.57 11.40 7.92
C GLU A 501 -26.27 10.27 8.67
N TYR A 502 -25.57 9.15 8.89
CA TYR A 502 -26.11 8.04 9.67
C TYR A 502 -26.51 8.46 11.10
N VAL A 503 -25.68 9.28 11.77
CA VAL A 503 -25.99 9.81 13.10
C VAL A 503 -27.24 10.70 13.07
N ASP A 504 -27.34 11.60 12.08
CA ASP A 504 -28.45 12.55 11.95
C ASP A 504 -29.76 11.83 11.61
N GLU A 505 -29.73 10.87 10.66
CA GLU A 505 -30.91 10.09 10.23
C GLU A 505 -31.46 9.17 11.33
N ASN A 506 -30.59 8.70 12.24
CA ASN A 506 -30.96 7.77 13.31
C ASN A 506 -31.11 8.46 14.68
N GLU A 507 -31.09 9.80 14.72
CA GLU A 507 -31.24 10.61 15.94
C GLU A 507 -30.26 10.18 17.06
N LEU A 508 -29.01 9.84 16.68
CA LEU A 508 -28.00 9.35 17.62
C LEU A 508 -27.17 10.48 18.25
N GLY A 509 -27.21 11.67 17.66
CA GLY A 509 -26.53 12.88 18.13
C GLY A 509 -27.42 13.76 19.00
N GLU A 510 -26.94 14.97 19.32
CA GLU A 510 -27.76 15.97 20.03
C GLU A 510 -28.68 16.69 19.04
N PRO A 511 -29.98 16.93 19.39
CA PRO A 511 -30.94 17.50 18.45
C PRO A 511 -30.55 18.87 17.90
N THR A 512 -29.99 19.75 18.75
CA THR A 512 -29.57 21.10 18.36
C THR A 512 -28.37 21.10 17.40
N ALA A 513 -27.39 20.22 17.67
CA ALA A 513 -26.22 20.05 16.83
C ALA A 513 -26.60 19.44 15.47
N SER A 514 -27.44 18.40 15.48
CA SER A 514 -27.97 17.75 14.26
C SER A 514 -28.75 18.75 13.41
N HIS A 515 -29.63 19.55 14.02
CA HIS A 515 -30.36 20.60 13.30
C HIS A 515 -29.42 21.64 12.67
N GLY A 516 -28.35 22.06 13.37
CA GLY A 516 -27.33 22.96 12.84
C GLY A 516 -26.55 22.37 11.65
N ARG A 517 -26.24 21.06 11.68
CA ARG A 517 -25.58 20.36 10.57
C ARG A 517 -26.49 20.27 9.34
N VAL A 518 -27.74 19.88 9.54
CA VAL A 518 -28.75 19.76 8.46
C VAL A 518 -29.05 21.12 7.83
N SER A 519 -29.30 22.15 8.66
CA SER A 519 -29.61 23.50 8.17
C SER A 519 -28.45 24.12 7.40
N SER A 520 -27.20 23.85 7.81
CA SER A 520 -25.99 24.30 7.12
C SER A 520 -25.55 23.37 5.98
N LYS A 521 -26.31 22.31 5.66
CA LYS A 521 -26.00 21.31 4.62
C LYS A 521 -24.56 20.77 4.72
N MET A 522 -24.09 20.51 5.94
CA MET A 522 -22.69 20.15 6.18
C MET A 522 -22.26 18.90 5.40
N VAL A 523 -23.03 17.81 5.51
CA VAL A 523 -22.76 16.54 4.81
C VAL A 523 -22.69 16.75 3.30
N THR A 524 -23.68 17.44 2.73
CA THR A 524 -23.73 17.75 1.30
C THR A 524 -22.49 18.52 0.86
N ARG A 525 -22.08 19.56 1.60
CA ARG A 525 -20.88 20.35 1.26
C ARG A 525 -19.59 19.52 1.30
N ILE A 526 -19.44 18.63 2.28
CA ILE A 526 -18.27 17.73 2.37
C ILE A 526 -18.26 16.78 1.16
N ARG A 527 -19.40 16.14 0.85
CA ARG A 527 -19.52 15.23 -0.29
C ARG A 527 -19.21 15.90 -1.61
N GLU A 528 -19.83 17.05 -1.85
CA GLU A 528 -19.64 17.85 -3.04
C GLU A 528 -18.17 18.28 -3.22
N ALA A 529 -17.53 18.81 -2.17
CA ALA A 529 -16.14 19.23 -2.22
C ALA A 529 -15.21 18.05 -2.53
N SER A 530 -15.36 16.95 -1.80
CA SER A 530 -14.49 15.78 -1.97
C SER A 530 -14.73 15.03 -3.27
N ALA A 531 -15.97 14.91 -3.75
CA ALA A 531 -16.26 14.27 -5.03
C ALA A 531 -15.71 15.08 -6.22
N ARG A 532 -15.80 16.42 -6.15
CA ARG A 532 -15.22 17.31 -7.18
C ARG A 532 -13.69 17.24 -7.18
N GLU A 533 -13.05 17.33 -6.00
CA GLU A 533 -11.59 17.19 -5.89
C GLU A 533 -11.10 15.82 -6.37
N LEU A 534 -11.81 14.73 -6.06
CA LEU A 534 -11.47 13.39 -6.55
C LEU A 534 -11.63 13.27 -8.07
N SER A 535 -12.66 13.89 -8.64
CA SER A 535 -12.83 13.94 -10.09
C SER A 535 -11.69 14.72 -10.77
N ASP A 536 -11.30 15.86 -10.22
CA ASP A 536 -10.18 16.66 -10.73
C ASP A 536 -8.85 15.92 -10.54
N LEU A 537 -8.67 15.21 -9.42
CA LEU A 537 -7.52 14.31 -9.19
C LEU A 537 -7.46 13.19 -10.25
N ALA A 538 -8.58 12.52 -10.54
CA ALA A 538 -8.64 11.48 -11.56
C ALA A 538 -8.32 12.03 -12.96
N LYS A 539 -8.81 13.24 -13.27
CA LYS A 539 -8.54 13.91 -14.54
C LYS A 539 -7.03 14.16 -14.75
N VAL A 540 -6.35 14.76 -13.77
CA VAL A 540 -4.93 15.14 -13.93
C VAL A 540 -3.96 13.97 -13.76
N SER A 541 -4.35 12.96 -12.96
CA SER A 541 -3.49 11.79 -12.70
C SER A 541 -3.61 10.68 -13.75
N THR A 542 -4.48 10.84 -14.73
CA THR A 542 -4.64 9.92 -15.88
C THR A 542 -4.05 10.52 -17.16
N PRO A 543 -3.71 9.69 -18.17
CA PRO A 543 -3.19 10.20 -19.42
C PRO A 543 -4.22 11.08 -20.16
N ALA A 544 -3.76 12.19 -20.75
CA ALA A 544 -4.59 13.03 -21.61
C ALA A 544 -4.99 12.28 -22.89
N GLN A 545 -6.28 12.30 -23.24
CA GLN A 545 -6.81 11.60 -24.44
C GLN A 545 -6.46 12.31 -25.76
N ASN A 546 -6.13 13.60 -25.74
CA ASN A 546 -6.14 14.45 -26.93
C ASN A 546 -4.80 14.62 -27.69
N LEU A 547 -3.71 13.96 -27.27
CA LEU A 547 -2.44 14.00 -28.01
C LEU A 547 -2.05 12.59 -28.47
N GLY A 548 -2.19 12.35 -29.77
CA GLY A 548 -1.86 11.06 -30.39
C GLY A 548 -0.41 10.62 -30.16
N SER A 549 -0.23 9.31 -29.96
CA SER A 549 0.96 8.43 -30.05
C SER A 549 2.37 8.87 -29.61
N MET A 550 2.62 10.12 -29.21
CA MET A 550 3.96 10.69 -29.00
C MET A 550 4.10 11.46 -27.69
N THR A 551 3.22 11.27 -26.71
CA THR A 551 3.43 11.86 -25.38
C THR A 551 4.58 11.15 -24.67
N ALA A 552 5.55 11.94 -24.19
CA ALA A 552 6.59 11.45 -23.30
C ALA A 552 5.95 10.86 -22.03
N PRO A 553 6.56 9.84 -21.40
CA PRO A 553 6.06 9.30 -20.14
C PRO A 553 5.84 10.44 -19.13
N GLN A 554 4.70 10.45 -18.41
CA GLN A 554 4.46 11.41 -17.33
C GLN A 554 5.57 11.32 -16.27
N MET A 555 6.16 10.13 -16.14
CA MET A 555 7.13 9.78 -15.11
C MET A 555 8.37 9.10 -15.72
N THR A 556 9.16 9.83 -16.49
CA THR A 556 10.31 9.30 -17.28
C THR A 556 11.37 8.53 -16.47
N HIS A 557 11.48 8.78 -15.17
CA HIS A 557 12.40 8.09 -14.26
C HIS A 557 11.84 6.82 -13.61
N PHE A 558 10.57 6.51 -13.85
CA PHE A 558 9.89 5.35 -13.26
C PHE A 558 9.86 4.17 -14.23
N HIS A 559 9.72 2.98 -13.67
CA HIS A 559 9.51 1.76 -14.41
C HIS A 559 8.35 1.88 -15.42
N HIS A 560 8.51 1.30 -16.61
CA HIS A 560 7.57 1.42 -17.73
C HIS A 560 6.13 0.93 -17.43
N ALA A 561 5.97 0.07 -16.42
CA ALA A 561 4.66 -0.39 -15.95
C ALA A 561 3.85 0.67 -15.17
N VAL A 562 4.49 1.74 -14.70
CA VAL A 562 3.85 2.80 -13.89
C VAL A 562 4.03 4.19 -14.46
N ASN A 563 4.86 4.35 -15.51
CA ASN A 563 5.26 5.66 -15.98
C ASN A 563 4.21 6.39 -16.83
N GLU A 564 3.13 5.70 -17.20
CA GLU A 564 2.07 6.26 -18.04
C GLU A 564 1.13 7.21 -17.28
N ALA A 565 0.92 6.95 -15.99
CA ALA A 565 -0.05 7.64 -15.17
C ALA A 565 0.35 7.60 -13.71
N THR A 566 0.46 8.77 -13.09
CA THR A 566 0.77 8.96 -11.66
C THR A 566 -0.18 8.20 -10.73
N ILE A 567 -1.45 8.01 -11.13
CA ILE A 567 -2.42 7.19 -10.39
C ILE A 567 -1.98 5.73 -10.18
N LEU A 568 -1.09 5.20 -11.03
CA LEU A 568 -0.61 3.82 -10.96
C LEU A 568 0.47 3.62 -9.89
N THR A 569 1.10 4.69 -9.43
CA THR A 569 2.18 4.61 -8.44
C THR A 569 1.64 4.43 -7.02
N GLU A 570 0.34 4.63 -6.77
CA GLU A 570 -0.29 4.37 -5.47
C GLU A 570 -0.07 2.92 -5.01
N PRO A 571 0.63 2.69 -3.87
CA PRO A 571 0.92 1.34 -3.38
C PRO A 571 -0.32 0.62 -2.84
N TRP A 572 -1.32 1.33 -2.31
CA TRP A 572 -2.52 0.74 -1.74
C TRP A 572 -3.77 1.01 -2.58
N THR A 573 -3.82 0.36 -3.74
CA THR A 573 -4.82 0.58 -4.80
C THR A 573 -6.28 0.63 -4.32
N ILE A 574 -6.65 -0.16 -3.30
CA ILE A 574 -8.03 -0.23 -2.76
C ILE A 574 -8.56 1.13 -2.31
N ILE A 575 -7.69 2.03 -1.84
CA ILE A 575 -8.10 3.34 -1.33
C ILE A 575 -8.61 4.20 -2.47
N LEU A 576 -7.89 4.25 -3.59
CA LEU A 576 -8.33 4.97 -4.78
C LEU A 576 -9.56 4.32 -5.43
N ILE A 577 -9.67 2.99 -5.39
CA ILE A 577 -10.88 2.30 -5.87
C ILE A 577 -12.10 2.79 -5.10
N ARG A 578 -12.04 2.78 -3.76
CA ARG A 578 -13.13 3.23 -2.90
C ARG A 578 -13.41 4.72 -3.09
N ALA A 579 -12.37 5.54 -3.17
CA ALA A 579 -12.49 6.99 -3.35
C ALA A 579 -13.22 7.33 -4.65
N PHE A 580 -12.72 6.83 -5.79
CA PHE A 580 -13.31 7.14 -7.10
C PHE A 580 -14.67 6.47 -7.31
N ALA A 581 -14.89 5.25 -6.81
CA ALA A 581 -16.21 4.62 -6.90
C ALA A 581 -17.26 5.42 -6.12
N LYS A 582 -16.92 5.88 -4.91
CA LYS A 582 -17.81 6.68 -4.08
C LYS A 582 -18.07 8.06 -4.67
N ALA A 583 -17.03 8.74 -5.17
CA ALA A 583 -17.17 10.03 -5.86
C ALA A 583 -18.05 9.88 -7.12
N ALA A 584 -17.82 8.85 -7.93
CA ALA A 584 -18.64 8.57 -9.11
C ALA A 584 -20.11 8.32 -8.73
N MET A 585 -20.39 7.55 -7.68
CA MET A 585 -21.77 7.34 -7.20
C MET A 585 -22.44 8.65 -6.78
N ILE A 586 -21.73 9.52 -6.06
CA ILE A 586 -22.25 10.83 -5.64
C ILE A 586 -22.60 11.68 -6.87
N LEU A 587 -21.69 11.75 -7.85
CA LEU A 587 -21.88 12.54 -9.07
C LEU A 587 -22.98 11.94 -9.98
N ILE A 588 -23.07 10.62 -10.09
CA ILE A 588 -24.19 9.96 -10.79
C ILE A 588 -25.53 10.25 -10.12
N ASN A 589 -25.57 10.27 -8.77
CA ASN A 589 -26.78 10.64 -8.05
C ASN A 589 -27.15 12.11 -8.27
N GLU A 590 -26.17 13.03 -8.22
CA GLU A 590 -26.40 14.45 -8.54
C GLU A 590 -26.95 14.63 -9.97
N ALA A 591 -26.36 13.96 -10.96
CA ALA A 591 -26.86 13.95 -12.34
C ALA A 591 -28.30 13.42 -12.44
N LYS A 592 -28.60 12.34 -11.73
CA LYS A 592 -29.97 11.79 -11.64
C LYS A 592 -30.94 12.81 -11.02
N ASP A 593 -30.56 13.47 -9.93
CA ASP A 593 -31.39 14.47 -9.27
C ASP A 593 -31.67 15.67 -10.19
N PHE A 594 -30.69 16.11 -10.99
CA PHE A 594 -30.92 17.15 -12.01
C PHE A 594 -31.94 16.73 -13.08
N LEU A 595 -31.96 15.44 -13.49
CA LEU A 595 -32.96 14.94 -14.43
C LEU A 595 -34.35 14.83 -13.80
N GLU A 596 -34.44 14.34 -12.56
CA GLU A 596 -35.73 14.10 -11.88
C GLU A 596 -36.40 15.40 -11.39
N TYR A 597 -35.63 16.35 -10.87
CA TYR A 597 -36.15 17.58 -10.25
C TYR A 597 -35.96 18.84 -11.10
N GLY A 598 -35.11 18.79 -12.14
CA GLY A 598 -34.80 19.92 -13.02
C GLY A 598 -35.98 20.47 -13.85
N MET A 599 -37.12 19.77 -13.89
CA MET A 599 -38.35 20.26 -14.53
C MET A 599 -39.08 21.35 -13.74
N THR A 600 -38.68 21.63 -12.49
CA THR A 600 -39.38 22.58 -11.59
C THR A 600 -38.63 23.88 -11.31
N ALA A 601 -37.39 24.02 -11.78
CA ALA A 601 -36.53 25.19 -11.54
C ALA A 601 -36.15 25.88 -12.87
N PRO A 602 -36.36 27.21 -13.02
CA PRO A 602 -35.89 27.94 -14.19
C PRO A 602 -34.38 28.18 -14.07
N GLY A 603 -33.54 27.39 -14.74
CA GLY A 603 -32.08 27.52 -14.67
C GLY A 603 -31.28 26.57 -15.57
N ASN A 604 -29.94 26.68 -15.47
CA ASN A 604 -28.89 26.01 -16.24
C ASN A 604 -28.80 24.48 -16.02
N THR A 605 -29.92 23.81 -15.73
CA THR A 605 -30.02 22.40 -15.29
C THR A 605 -29.36 21.42 -16.26
N GLY A 606 -29.41 21.69 -17.56
CA GLY A 606 -28.72 20.90 -18.58
C GLY A 606 -27.19 20.98 -18.47
N HIS A 607 -26.64 22.14 -18.13
CA HIS A 607 -25.20 22.31 -17.92
C HIS A 607 -24.73 21.58 -16.65
N ASP A 608 -25.48 21.68 -15.56
CA ASP A 608 -25.12 21.04 -14.29
C ASP A 608 -25.21 19.52 -14.37
N PHE A 609 -26.20 18.98 -15.09
CA PHE A 609 -26.26 17.57 -15.46
C PHE A 609 -25.01 17.13 -16.24
N GLN A 610 -24.65 17.85 -17.30
CA GLN A 610 -23.50 17.50 -18.14
C GLN A 610 -22.18 17.58 -17.36
N GLU A 611 -22.01 18.58 -16.50
CA GLU A 611 -20.81 18.72 -15.67
C GLU A 611 -20.71 17.58 -14.64
N SER A 612 -21.80 17.20 -14.00
CA SER A 612 -21.81 16.08 -13.06
C SER A 612 -21.50 14.74 -13.76
N MET A 613 -22.09 14.51 -14.94
CA MET A 613 -21.78 13.35 -15.78
C MET A 613 -20.32 13.33 -16.25
N ARG A 614 -19.77 14.47 -16.67
CA ARG A 614 -18.36 14.60 -17.06
C ARG A 614 -17.46 14.27 -15.88
N ARG A 615 -17.73 14.81 -14.70
CA ARG A 615 -16.94 14.53 -13.49
C ARG A 615 -17.00 13.07 -13.07
N ALA A 616 -18.17 12.44 -13.17
CA ALA A 616 -18.33 11.01 -12.91
C ALA A 616 -17.48 10.18 -13.89
N GLN A 617 -17.47 10.55 -15.17
CA GLN A 617 -16.65 9.92 -16.20
C GLN A 617 -15.15 10.01 -15.91
N GLU A 618 -14.64 11.13 -15.37
CA GLU A 618 -13.23 11.21 -14.95
C GLU A 618 -12.91 10.20 -13.83
N CYS A 619 -13.78 10.06 -12.83
CA CYS A 619 -13.59 9.07 -11.76
C CYS A 619 -13.60 7.63 -12.31
N ILE A 620 -14.53 7.34 -13.22
CA ILE A 620 -14.64 6.04 -13.90
C ILE A 620 -13.39 5.75 -14.73
N LYS A 621 -12.86 6.75 -15.45
CA LYS A 621 -11.61 6.64 -16.19
C LYS A 621 -10.44 6.34 -15.25
N GLY A 622 -10.37 7.00 -14.10
CA GLY A 622 -9.39 6.70 -13.04
C GLY A 622 -9.46 5.23 -12.60
N LEU A 623 -10.66 4.73 -12.31
CA LEU A 623 -10.88 3.30 -11.98
C LEU A 623 -10.46 2.36 -13.10
N TRP A 624 -10.77 2.71 -14.35
CA TRP A 624 -10.42 1.90 -15.50
C TRP A 624 -8.90 1.80 -15.69
N ILE A 625 -8.17 2.91 -15.51
CA ILE A 625 -6.70 2.92 -15.56
C ILE A 625 -6.11 2.08 -14.42
N LEU A 626 -6.64 2.22 -13.20
CA LEU A 626 -6.29 1.31 -12.09
C LEU A 626 -6.64 -0.15 -12.42
N GLY A 627 -7.65 -0.37 -13.26
CA GLY A 627 -8.06 -1.65 -13.83
C GLY A 627 -6.99 -2.37 -14.66
N LYS A 628 -5.86 -1.70 -14.95
CA LYS A 628 -4.68 -2.34 -15.54
C LYS A 628 -3.92 -3.22 -14.54
N LYS A 629 -3.94 -2.87 -13.25
CA LYS A 629 -3.30 -3.63 -12.15
C LYS A 629 -4.29 -4.30 -11.19
N SER A 630 -5.57 -3.91 -11.24
CA SER A 630 -6.59 -4.35 -10.28
C SER A 630 -7.87 -4.83 -10.95
N ASP A 631 -8.21 -6.11 -10.77
CA ASP A 631 -9.48 -6.66 -11.26
C ASP A 631 -10.69 -5.99 -10.59
N MET A 632 -10.58 -5.61 -9.32
CA MET A 632 -11.61 -4.90 -8.59
C MET A 632 -11.87 -3.50 -9.18
N ALA A 633 -10.81 -2.76 -9.52
CA ALA A 633 -10.94 -1.43 -10.12
C ALA A 633 -11.64 -1.52 -11.49
N ARG A 634 -11.24 -2.50 -12.32
CA ARG A 634 -11.84 -2.75 -13.63
C ARG A 634 -13.34 -2.99 -13.51
N ARG A 635 -13.74 -3.90 -12.62
CA ARG A 635 -15.15 -4.27 -12.43
C ARG A 635 -15.99 -3.14 -11.84
N SER A 636 -15.40 -2.35 -10.94
CA SER A 636 -16.05 -1.14 -10.42
C SER A 636 -16.30 -0.13 -11.54
N ALA A 637 -15.33 0.07 -12.43
CA ALA A 637 -15.48 0.94 -13.60
C ALA A 637 -16.60 0.45 -14.52
N ASP A 638 -16.61 -0.84 -14.90
CA ASP A 638 -17.63 -1.42 -15.78
C ASP A 638 -19.05 -1.25 -15.21
N THR A 639 -19.20 -1.48 -13.90
CA THR A 639 -20.48 -1.33 -13.17
C THR A 639 -20.97 0.12 -13.21
N LEU A 640 -20.08 1.08 -12.95
CA LEU A 640 -20.39 2.51 -12.97
C LEU A 640 -20.66 3.03 -14.39
N VAL A 641 -19.95 2.54 -15.40
CA VAL A 641 -20.24 2.83 -16.82
C VAL A 641 -21.65 2.39 -17.18
N ALA A 642 -22.04 1.18 -16.78
CA ALA A 642 -23.38 0.66 -17.05
C ALA A 642 -24.48 1.50 -16.39
N ALA A 643 -24.26 1.97 -15.16
CA ALA A 643 -25.17 2.89 -14.48
C ALA A 643 -25.24 4.26 -15.20
N MET A 644 -24.09 4.83 -15.56
CA MET A 644 -24.00 6.12 -16.24
C MET A 644 -24.68 6.09 -17.62
N LYS A 645 -24.60 4.98 -18.37
CA LYS A 645 -25.28 4.79 -19.65
C LYS A 645 -26.81 4.90 -19.52
N LYS A 646 -27.39 4.42 -18.42
CA LYS A 646 -28.85 4.49 -18.17
C LYS A 646 -29.39 5.91 -17.96
N LEU A 647 -28.52 6.89 -17.64
CA LEU A 647 -28.91 8.30 -17.52
C LEU A 647 -28.82 9.09 -18.83
N LYS A 648 -28.16 8.52 -19.87
CA LYS A 648 -28.05 9.14 -21.20
C LYS A 648 -29.18 8.72 -22.15
N VAL A 649 -29.99 7.74 -21.75
CA VAL A 649 -31.16 7.21 -22.47
C VAL A 649 -32.41 7.87 -21.90
#